data_AF-A0A7J6XHP9-F1
#
_entry.id   AF-A0A7J6XHP9-F1
#
_cell.length_a   1.000
_cell.length_b   1.000
_cell.length_c   1.000
_cell.angle_alpha   90.00
_cell.angle_beta   90.00
_cell.angle_gamma   90.00
#
_symmetry.space_group_name_H-M   'P 1'
#
loop_
_entity.id
_entity.type
_entity.pdbx_description
1 polymer ?
#
loop_
_entity_poly.entity_id
_entity_poly.type
_entity_poly.pdbx_seq_one_letter_code
_entity_poly.pdbx_strand_id
1 'polypeptide(L)'
;MSSFRVCAVTAVPHGCATVASGMRGRTLRAHHVVVVGPLQHCAGWMVPACRRCGGLRACGVRHAVWMTLFLWLLVISVRISFLSYSPFDCLLVFSFNSIQLRKQRETMSGRPEKGLYGNEEGQASAVPQGHSRRRTRSDLEGNTDQPAATCIRVEEAQLRWTMCSYVRDILQDGETDISKMKLNDFLREHFGSRAAVEEEKNVEMWYFLESPDAYIKDEQLLEEISNLKDYQLLTDRRKLTDGSVHYLEDWIKFKKKDTLTPLARKKLNDALTQIRKEVARWEAEERAKQRAEEDVRQDTEEKTTKLEGFYESVYGAKWGHVLGFYDDKIFEDRMEIHEGKPPQSWTYKKEGLIFEKDDGVEQFSPPRPRLMVLTSDKGWPYSWRENKPIVDCYVNCEVERAWRIVKDDLKGLSGTYGWYGPTLRQRILIGTPGIGKSMNAGSYLLYQLLHCDAKKIQVVVHCFGEDEAHVFDKTTKTVTKYVGSEASESVVSSLSERGMKGYIIYDVPTNEAQLPIIFAPPTGWGTIVLASPKVRNINEFLRQRVSHLIIMNCPEEMDVKAMCAWMKRDWTPQGQEKYWRMVSHQMLFLGPILRYIFDAKDFSKRYNELDRVLRSIKSRDDVVCVTYEAITAWFTENPFHKLMYVKREKGRFGAEDFKTDLLSRHLADRAASSVLKIIPLKKLFGF
;
A
#
# COMPACT_ATOMS: atom_id res chain seq x y z
N MET A 1 41.87 50.69 10.72
CA MET A 1 43.14 50.24 10.10
C MET A 1 42.75 49.29 8.97
N SER A 2 42.62 49.78 7.72
CA SER A 2 43.70 49.90 6.70
C SER A 2 44.26 48.52 6.32
N SER A 3 44.37 48.06 5.07
CA SER A 3 44.53 48.69 3.75
C SER A 3 44.38 47.57 2.70
N PHE A 4 43.48 47.64 1.71
CA PHE A 4 43.70 48.02 0.29
C PHE A 4 45.07 47.68 -0.36
N ARG A 5 45.02 46.96 -1.49
CA ARG A 5 45.49 47.29 -2.88
C ARG A 5 45.64 45.99 -3.68
N VAL A 6 44.82 45.70 -4.71
CA VAL A 6 44.83 46.20 -6.10
C VAL A 6 46.15 45.91 -6.83
N CYS A 7 46.08 45.08 -7.88
CA CYS A 7 46.71 45.35 -9.18
C CYS A 7 46.03 44.53 -10.30
N ALA A 8 45.98 45.15 -11.47
CA ALA A 8 45.14 44.84 -12.62
C ALA A 8 45.94 44.16 -13.76
N VAL A 9 45.28 44.10 -14.93
CA VAL A 9 45.80 43.95 -16.31
C VAL A 9 46.20 42.50 -16.69
N THR A 10 45.97 41.89 -17.86
CA THR A 10 45.50 42.27 -19.23
C THR A 10 45.14 40.96 -19.98
N ALA A 11 44.24 41.00 -20.97
CA ALA A 11 44.10 39.99 -22.02
C ALA A 11 45.18 40.22 -23.12
N VAL A 12 45.57 39.38 -24.10
CA VAL A 12 44.93 38.41 -25.03
C VAL A 12 46.08 37.55 -25.68
N PRO A 13 45.96 36.89 -26.88
CA PRO A 13 45.58 35.50 -27.22
C PRO A 13 46.69 34.58 -27.82
N HIS A 14 46.40 33.29 -28.00
CA HIS A 14 46.84 32.40 -29.11
C HIS A 14 45.98 31.11 -29.04
N GLY A 15 45.53 30.39 -30.08
CA GLY A 15 45.70 30.39 -31.54
C GLY A 15 45.26 29.01 -32.08
N CYS A 16 44.53 29.00 -33.21
CA CYS A 16 44.10 27.94 -34.15
C CYS A 16 44.40 26.43 -33.95
N ALA A 17 43.40 25.57 -34.26
CA ALA A 17 43.52 24.46 -35.24
C ALA A 17 42.17 23.87 -35.72
N THR A 18 41.89 24.09 -37.01
CA THR A 18 41.44 23.20 -38.10
C THR A 18 40.17 22.31 -38.05
N VAL A 19 39.46 22.41 -39.18
CA VAL A 19 38.18 21.87 -39.66
C VAL A 19 38.28 20.45 -40.26
N ALA A 20 37.21 19.65 -40.11
CA ALA A 20 36.70 18.69 -41.12
C ALA A 20 35.21 18.40 -40.82
N SER A 21 34.25 19.05 -41.50
CA SER A 21 33.58 18.66 -42.76
C SER A 21 32.54 17.54 -42.61
N GLY A 22 31.25 17.89 -42.80
CA GLY A 22 30.14 16.95 -43.00
C GLY A 22 28.76 17.59 -42.92
N MET A 23 28.35 18.31 -43.98
CA MET A 23 27.05 18.98 -44.18
C MET A 23 25.86 18.00 -44.05
N ARG A 24 24.63 18.38 -43.65
CA ARG A 24 23.62 19.23 -44.33
C ARG A 24 22.41 19.21 -43.37
N GLY A 25 21.83 20.30 -42.89
CA GLY A 25 21.20 21.39 -43.64
C GLY A 25 19.75 21.49 -43.17
N ARG A 26 19.43 22.43 -42.27
CA ARG A 26 18.09 23.00 -42.06
C ARG A 26 18.23 24.34 -41.34
N THR A 27 17.58 25.31 -41.95
CA THR A 27 17.48 26.74 -41.64
C THR A 27 16.94 27.00 -40.22
N LEU A 28 17.68 27.72 -39.39
CA LEU A 28 17.17 28.30 -38.14
C LEU A 28 17.07 29.83 -38.30
N ARG A 29 15.85 30.35 -38.19
CA ARG A 29 15.60 31.79 -37.99
C ARG A 29 15.78 32.11 -36.51
N ALA A 30 16.42 33.25 -36.25
CA ALA A 30 16.67 33.83 -34.94
C ALA A 30 15.37 34.13 -34.19
N HIS A 31 15.42 34.06 -32.85
CA HIS A 31 15.31 35.21 -31.94
C HIS A 31 15.04 34.70 -30.51
N HIS A 32 16.03 34.82 -29.62
CA HIS A 32 15.97 35.60 -28.36
C HIS A 32 17.13 35.18 -27.44
N VAL A 33 17.97 36.18 -27.16
CA VAL A 33 19.11 36.15 -26.23
C VAL A 33 18.56 36.41 -24.82
N VAL A 34 18.87 35.55 -23.86
CA VAL A 34 18.65 35.81 -22.43
C VAL A 34 20.00 36.16 -21.80
N VAL A 35 20.16 37.43 -21.43
CA VAL A 35 21.29 37.92 -20.63
C VAL A 35 20.94 37.72 -19.16
N VAL A 36 21.76 36.93 -18.46
CA VAL A 36 21.70 36.74 -17.00
C VAL A 36 22.69 37.71 -16.35
N GLY A 37 22.19 38.57 -15.47
CA GLY A 37 22.97 39.46 -14.61
C GLY A 37 22.36 39.52 -13.21
N PRO A 38 23.15 39.40 -12.12
CA PRO A 38 22.67 39.11 -10.77
C PRO A 38 22.43 40.38 -9.96
N LEU A 39 21.44 40.41 -9.05
CA LEU A 39 21.49 41.28 -7.87
C LEU A 39 20.46 40.93 -6.79
N GLN A 40 20.95 41.09 -5.56
CA GLN A 40 20.37 40.80 -4.25
C GLN A 40 19.14 41.67 -3.92
N HIS A 41 18.17 41.11 -3.21
CA HIS A 41 17.08 41.86 -2.56
C HIS A 41 17.37 42.01 -1.05
N CYS A 42 17.56 43.26 -0.62
CA CYS A 42 17.31 43.71 0.75
C CYS A 42 16.04 44.56 0.76
N ALA A 43 15.26 44.41 1.84
CA ALA A 43 13.95 45.01 2.06
C ALA A 43 14.00 46.53 2.31
N GLY A 44 12.94 47.22 1.92
CA GLY A 44 12.67 48.61 2.30
C GLY A 44 11.33 49.11 1.76
N TRP A 45 10.38 49.34 2.66
CA TRP A 45 9.07 49.97 2.39
C TRP A 45 9.20 51.49 2.20
N MET A 46 8.49 52.08 1.23
CA MET A 46 7.51 53.19 1.44
C MET A 46 6.93 53.72 0.11
N VAL A 47 5.60 53.66 0.03
CA VAL A 47 4.58 54.57 -0.58
C VAL A 47 4.97 55.46 -1.78
N PRO A 48 4.15 55.45 -2.87
CA PRO A 48 4.06 56.57 -3.79
C PRO A 48 2.71 57.30 -3.73
N ALA A 49 2.79 58.63 -3.68
CA ALA A 49 1.68 59.56 -3.85
C ALA A 49 1.22 59.63 -5.32
N CYS A 50 -0.10 59.65 -5.53
CA CYS A 50 -0.71 59.93 -6.84
C CYS A 50 -0.70 61.43 -7.16
N ARG A 51 -0.40 61.78 -8.42
CA ARG A 51 -1.01 62.94 -9.11
C ARG A 51 -1.90 62.42 -10.24
N ARG A 52 -3.18 62.81 -10.15
CA ARG A 52 -4.24 62.66 -11.15
C ARG A 52 -4.05 63.63 -12.31
N CYS A 53 -4.50 63.22 -13.50
CA CYS A 53 -5.40 63.94 -14.43
C CYS A 53 -5.63 62.99 -15.63
N GLY A 54 -6.82 62.62 -16.08
CA GLY A 54 -8.21 62.87 -15.70
C GLY A 54 -9.11 62.25 -16.80
N GLY A 55 -10.35 61.87 -16.47
CA GLY A 55 -11.37 61.49 -17.46
C GLY A 55 -12.40 60.48 -16.94
N LEU A 56 -13.57 60.99 -16.54
CA LEU A 56 -14.68 60.27 -15.88
C LEU A 56 -15.57 59.41 -16.80
N ARG A 57 -16.17 58.35 -16.24
CA ARG A 57 -17.65 58.18 -16.13
C ARG A 57 -18.04 57.16 -15.03
N ALA A 58 -19.22 57.37 -14.46
CA ALA A 58 -19.61 57.05 -13.08
C ALA A 58 -20.34 55.72 -12.86
N CYS A 59 -20.13 55.10 -11.68
CA CYS A 59 -21.17 54.49 -10.84
C CYS A 59 -20.59 54.14 -9.45
N GLY A 60 -21.13 54.70 -8.36
CA GLY A 60 -20.61 54.44 -7.02
C GLY A 60 -21.37 55.11 -5.88
N VAL A 61 -22.63 54.72 -5.65
CA VAL A 61 -23.33 54.96 -4.38
C VAL A 61 -23.99 53.64 -3.97
N ARG A 62 -23.24 52.78 -3.26
CA ARG A 62 -23.76 51.65 -2.46
C ARG A 62 -22.70 50.93 -1.60
N HIS A 63 -21.41 51.17 -1.81
CA HIS A 63 -20.33 50.47 -1.07
C HIS A 63 -19.81 51.16 0.21
N ALA A 64 -20.15 52.43 0.47
CA ALA A 64 -19.64 53.16 1.63
C ALA A 64 -20.40 52.85 2.95
N VAL A 65 -21.60 52.27 2.88
CA VAL A 65 -22.44 51.99 4.07
C VAL A 65 -22.16 50.60 4.67
N TRP A 66 -21.60 49.66 3.90
CA TRP A 66 -21.31 48.30 4.38
C TRP A 66 -19.99 48.18 5.15
N MET A 67 -19.00 49.01 4.83
CA MET A 67 -17.69 48.96 5.50
C MET A 67 -17.71 49.53 6.92
N THR A 68 -18.59 50.48 7.22
CA THR A 68 -18.76 51.04 8.57
C THR A 68 -19.55 50.11 9.50
N LEU A 69 -20.46 49.30 8.96
CA LEU A 69 -21.21 48.28 9.73
C LEU A 69 -20.34 47.06 10.09
N PHE A 70 -19.42 46.66 9.19
CA PHE A 70 -18.51 45.54 9.42
C PHE A 70 -17.44 45.86 10.49
N LEU A 71 -16.97 47.11 10.56
CA LEU A 71 -16.02 47.54 11.60
C LEU A 71 -16.68 47.63 12.99
N TRP A 72 -17.97 47.97 13.08
CA TRP A 72 -18.68 48.09 14.35
C TRP A 72 -19.02 46.72 14.98
N LEU A 73 -19.35 45.72 14.15
CA LEU A 73 -19.62 44.34 14.62
C LEU A 73 -18.35 43.62 15.12
N LEU A 74 -17.18 43.93 14.54
CA LEU A 74 -15.89 43.38 15.00
C LEU A 74 -15.48 43.90 16.39
N VAL A 75 -15.85 45.12 16.77
CA VAL A 75 -15.53 45.70 18.10
C VAL A 75 -16.43 45.14 19.21
N ILE A 76 -17.67 44.75 18.89
CA ILE A 76 -18.61 44.14 19.86
C ILE A 76 -18.25 42.67 20.12
N SER A 77 -17.85 41.92 19.09
CA SER A 77 -17.52 40.49 19.23
C SER A 77 -16.24 40.24 20.03
N VAL A 78 -15.26 41.16 19.98
CA VAL A 78 -14.03 41.10 20.79
C VAL A 78 -14.29 41.39 22.29
N ARG A 79 -15.36 42.12 22.63
CA ARG A 79 -15.73 42.39 24.04
C ARG A 79 -16.54 41.30 24.72
N ILE A 80 -17.15 40.36 23.98
CA ILE A 80 -17.92 39.25 24.57
C ILE A 80 -16.99 38.06 24.93
N SER A 81 -15.85 37.91 24.27
CA SER A 81 -14.93 36.78 24.48
C SER A 81 -13.94 36.93 25.64
N PHE A 82 -13.90 38.10 26.31
CA PHE A 82 -12.95 38.35 27.42
C PHE A 82 -13.58 38.24 28.83
N LEU A 83 -14.85 37.82 28.96
CA LEU A 83 -15.57 37.86 30.24
C LEU A 83 -16.19 36.55 30.75
N SER A 84 -15.74 35.38 30.30
CA SER A 84 -16.20 34.14 30.93
C SER A 84 -15.25 32.97 30.75
N TYR A 85 -14.23 32.91 31.61
CA TYR A 85 -13.60 31.65 32.03
C TYR A 85 -13.37 31.67 33.55
N SER A 86 -14.07 30.75 34.24
CA SER A 86 -13.73 30.07 35.52
C SER A 86 -14.06 30.76 36.87
N PRO A 87 -14.22 30.05 38.02
CA PRO A 87 -14.81 28.73 38.40
C PRO A 87 -15.79 28.82 39.62
N PHE A 88 -16.15 27.68 40.29
CA PHE A 88 -17.02 27.46 41.48
C PHE A 88 -18.52 27.18 41.17
N ASP A 89 -19.29 26.25 41.76
CA ASP A 89 -19.14 25.38 42.94
C ASP A 89 -20.16 24.20 42.95
N CYS A 90 -19.81 23.15 43.72
CA CYS A 90 -20.64 22.20 44.49
C CYS A 90 -21.78 21.34 43.91
N LEU A 91 -21.54 20.02 43.94
CA LEU A 91 -22.29 18.95 44.65
C LEU A 91 -23.70 19.25 45.19
N LEU A 92 -24.65 18.37 44.85
CA LEU A 92 -25.71 17.74 45.69
C LEU A 92 -26.52 16.80 44.75
N VAL A 93 -27.08 15.62 45.08
CA VAL A 93 -26.88 14.54 46.05
C VAL A 93 -28.14 13.63 45.92
N PHE A 94 -27.97 12.32 46.18
CA PHE A 94 -28.98 11.24 46.35
C PHE A 94 -29.78 10.80 45.12
N SER A 95 -30.22 9.55 44.95
CA SER A 95 -29.97 8.20 45.50
C SER A 95 -31.05 7.31 44.88
N PHE A 96 -30.79 6.04 44.57
CA PHE A 96 -31.48 4.90 45.21
C PHE A 96 -31.07 3.57 44.56
N ASN A 97 -30.49 2.73 45.43
CA ASN A 97 -30.56 1.28 45.57
C ASN A 97 -31.14 0.41 44.43
N SER A 98 -30.31 -0.55 44.01
CA SER A 98 -30.46 -2.00 44.26
C SER A 98 -31.86 -2.50 44.65
N ILE A 99 -32.37 -3.51 43.92
CA ILE A 99 -33.05 -4.72 44.46
C ILE A 99 -33.27 -5.75 43.33
N GLN A 100 -32.61 -6.91 43.50
CA GLN A 100 -33.04 -8.31 43.30
C GLN A 100 -33.64 -8.83 41.97
N LEU A 101 -32.88 -9.76 41.38
CA LEU A 101 -33.24 -11.16 41.08
C LEU A 101 -34.73 -11.56 41.18
N ARG A 102 -35.26 -12.08 40.06
CA ARG A 102 -36.24 -13.18 40.08
C ARG A 102 -35.94 -14.23 39.02
N LYS A 103 -35.92 -15.47 39.50
CA LYS A 103 -35.75 -16.74 38.80
C LYS A 103 -37.12 -17.43 38.80
N GLN A 104 -37.60 -17.90 37.65
CA GLN A 104 -38.53 -19.05 37.50
C GLN A 104 -38.65 -19.33 35.99
N ARG A 105 -38.20 -20.47 35.45
CA ARG A 105 -38.61 -21.90 35.58
C ARG A 105 -39.78 -22.25 34.62
N GLU A 106 -39.41 -23.03 33.61
CA GLU A 106 -40.08 -24.17 32.94
C GLU A 106 -41.61 -24.15 32.75
N THR A 107 -42.07 -24.47 31.53
CA THR A 107 -42.83 -25.73 31.28
C THR A 107 -43.04 -26.00 29.78
N MET A 108 -43.01 -27.30 29.46
CA MET A 108 -43.08 -27.95 28.13
C MET A 108 -44.49 -27.96 27.51
N SER A 109 -44.56 -28.27 26.20
CA SER A 109 -45.50 -29.18 25.51
C SER A 109 -45.79 -28.64 24.10
N GLY A 110 -45.78 -29.38 22.99
CA GLY A 110 -45.88 -30.82 22.84
C GLY A 110 -45.34 -31.34 21.51
N ARG A 111 -44.97 -32.62 21.55
CA ARG A 111 -44.99 -33.56 20.43
C ARG A 111 -46.19 -34.49 20.68
N PRO A 112 -46.78 -35.14 19.67
CA PRO A 112 -46.30 -36.49 19.32
C PRO A 112 -46.39 -36.80 17.79
N GLU A 113 -45.43 -37.53 17.23
CA GLU A 113 -45.53 -38.95 16.76
C GLU A 113 -45.97 -39.04 15.29
N LYS A 114 -45.61 -40.01 14.42
CA LYS A 114 -44.87 -41.29 14.34
C LYS A 114 -44.79 -41.55 12.80
N GLY A 115 -43.95 -42.37 12.18
CA GLY A 115 -43.02 -43.44 12.56
C GLY A 115 -42.13 -43.77 11.35
N LEU A 116 -40.94 -44.37 11.57
CA LEU A 116 -40.61 -45.81 11.34
C LEU A 116 -40.66 -46.21 9.85
N TYR A 117 -39.74 -46.94 9.20
CA TYR A 117 -38.49 -47.68 9.49
C TYR A 117 -37.90 -48.06 8.10
N GLY A 118 -36.63 -48.47 7.99
CA GLY A 118 -36.16 -49.29 6.86
C GLY A 118 -34.68 -49.17 6.49
N ASN A 119 -33.90 -50.16 6.93
CA ASN A 119 -32.51 -50.46 6.56
C ASN A 119 -32.44 -51.39 5.32
N GLU A 120 -31.20 -51.69 4.90
CA GLU A 120 -30.70 -52.80 4.04
C GLU A 120 -30.49 -52.46 2.55
N GLU A 121 -29.22 -52.31 2.12
CA GLU A 121 -28.27 -53.34 1.63
C GLU A 121 -28.49 -53.73 0.15
N GLY A 122 -27.42 -53.72 -0.65
CA GLY A 122 -27.46 -54.30 -2.01
C GLY A 122 -26.39 -53.86 -3.01
N GLN A 123 -25.19 -54.43 -2.88
CA GLN A 123 -24.30 -54.95 -3.95
C GLN A 123 -23.82 -54.09 -5.16
N ALA A 124 -22.49 -53.92 -5.18
CA ALA A 124 -21.51 -54.24 -6.24
C ALA A 124 -21.91 -54.28 -7.73
N SER A 125 -21.08 -53.70 -8.61
CA SER A 125 -20.18 -54.48 -9.51
C SER A 125 -19.37 -53.59 -10.49
N ALA A 126 -18.09 -53.97 -10.62
CA ALA A 126 -17.23 -53.97 -11.81
C ALA A 126 -16.88 -52.68 -12.58
N VAL A 127 -15.58 -52.36 -12.49
CA VAL A 127 -14.72 -51.75 -13.52
C VAL A 127 -14.58 -52.71 -14.73
N PRO A 128 -14.35 -52.19 -15.95
CA PRO A 128 -13.04 -52.47 -16.55
C PRO A 128 -12.38 -51.26 -17.24
N GLN A 129 -11.05 -51.33 -17.22
CA GLN A 129 -10.08 -50.55 -18.00
C GLN A 129 -10.25 -50.74 -19.52
N GLY A 130 -9.69 -49.82 -20.32
CA GLY A 130 -9.25 -50.18 -21.68
C GLY A 130 -9.12 -49.03 -22.67
N HIS A 131 -7.89 -48.55 -22.86
CA HIS A 131 -7.50 -47.58 -23.88
C HIS A 131 -7.65 -48.08 -25.33
N SER A 132 -7.90 -47.14 -26.26
CA SER A 132 -7.00 -46.76 -27.38
C SER A 132 -7.62 -46.70 -28.79
N ARG A 133 -7.11 -45.71 -29.55
CA ARG A 133 -7.04 -45.55 -31.03
C ARG A 133 -8.30 -45.10 -31.78
N ARG A 134 -8.23 -44.33 -32.87
CA ARG A 134 -7.25 -43.38 -33.46
C ARG A 134 -7.96 -42.83 -34.72
N ARG A 135 -7.88 -41.52 -34.94
CA ARG A 135 -7.71 -40.82 -36.23
C ARG A 135 -8.80 -40.97 -37.32
N THR A 136 -9.43 -39.84 -37.69
CA THR A 136 -9.39 -39.34 -39.09
C THR A 136 -9.35 -37.81 -39.08
N ARG A 137 -8.43 -37.27 -39.88
CA ARG A 137 -8.09 -35.87 -40.13
C ARG A 137 -8.63 -35.52 -41.51
N SER A 138 -9.23 -34.34 -41.66
CA SER A 138 -9.35 -33.64 -42.94
C SER A 138 -9.02 -32.17 -42.71
N ASP A 139 -7.98 -31.75 -43.39
CA ASP A 139 -7.36 -30.43 -43.38
C ASP A 139 -8.22 -29.40 -44.14
N LEU A 140 -8.20 -28.13 -43.71
CA LEU A 140 -8.13 -26.96 -44.60
C LEU A 140 -7.73 -25.70 -43.82
N GLU A 141 -6.72 -25.05 -44.39
CA GLU A 141 -5.84 -23.98 -43.94
C GLU A 141 -6.49 -22.66 -43.49
N GLY A 142 -5.82 -21.97 -42.56
CA GLY A 142 -6.09 -20.58 -42.19
C GLY A 142 -5.40 -20.14 -40.90
N ASN A 143 -4.06 -20.06 -40.92
CA ASN A 143 -3.21 -19.69 -39.78
C ASN A 143 -3.61 -18.37 -39.11
N THR A 144 -3.89 -18.40 -37.81
CA THR A 144 -3.10 -17.77 -36.72
C THR A 144 -3.74 -18.20 -35.40
N ASP A 145 -3.39 -19.40 -34.94
CA ASP A 145 -3.82 -19.91 -33.64
C ASP A 145 -3.09 -19.14 -32.52
N GLN A 146 -3.84 -18.30 -31.80
CA GLN A 146 -3.49 -17.95 -30.42
C GLN A 146 -3.47 -19.25 -29.60
N PRO A 147 -2.40 -19.57 -28.85
CA PRO A 147 -2.46 -20.70 -27.95
C PRO A 147 -3.40 -20.32 -26.79
N ALA A 148 -4.43 -21.14 -26.62
CA ALA A 148 -5.23 -21.21 -25.40
C ALA A 148 -4.28 -21.20 -24.19
N ALA A 149 -4.58 -20.32 -23.23
CA ALA A 149 -3.79 -20.03 -22.04
C ALA A 149 -3.49 -21.31 -21.23
N THR A 150 -2.41 -21.98 -21.61
CA THR A 150 -1.70 -22.88 -20.72
C THR A 150 -1.13 -21.97 -19.63
N CYS A 151 -1.58 -22.14 -18.39
CA CYS A 151 -0.89 -21.58 -17.24
C CYS A 151 0.56 -22.05 -17.29
N ILE A 152 1.44 -21.22 -17.85
CA ILE A 152 2.87 -21.39 -17.74
C ILE A 152 3.16 -21.15 -16.26
N ARG A 153 3.18 -22.24 -15.47
CA ARG A 153 3.96 -22.29 -14.24
C ARG A 153 5.41 -22.18 -14.68
N VAL A 154 5.88 -20.94 -14.87
CA VAL A 154 7.29 -20.67 -14.64
C VAL A 154 7.45 -20.94 -13.16
N GLU A 155 8.06 -22.07 -12.79
CA GLU A 155 8.70 -22.21 -11.48
C GLU A 155 9.82 -21.17 -11.43
N GLU A 156 9.42 -19.91 -11.24
CA GLU A 156 10.33 -18.89 -10.78
C GLU A 156 10.84 -19.37 -9.43
N ALA A 157 12.15 -19.64 -9.35
CA ALA A 157 12.80 -20.01 -8.09
C ALA A 157 12.37 -19.01 -7.00
N GLN A 158 11.56 -19.47 -6.06
CA GLN A 158 11.11 -18.65 -4.93
C GLN A 158 12.33 -18.28 -4.12
N LEU A 159 12.47 -16.98 -3.81
CA LEU A 159 13.55 -16.51 -2.96
C LEU A 159 13.37 -17.15 -1.57
N ARG A 160 14.32 -18.01 -1.18
CA ARG A 160 14.20 -18.84 0.02
C ARG A 160 14.27 -18.02 1.32
N TRP A 161 15.12 -17.00 1.34
CA TRP A 161 15.38 -16.17 2.51
C TRP A 161 15.27 -14.69 2.18
N THR A 162 14.87 -13.89 3.17
CA THR A 162 14.78 -12.43 3.09
C THR A 162 15.45 -11.80 4.30
N MET A 163 15.57 -10.48 4.31
CA MET A 163 16.17 -9.75 5.44
C MET A 163 15.37 -9.91 6.75
N CYS A 164 14.08 -10.24 6.68
CA CYS A 164 13.24 -10.53 7.85
C CYS A 164 13.17 -12.02 8.20
N SER A 165 13.95 -12.89 7.55
CA SER A 165 14.02 -14.30 7.91
C SER A 165 14.72 -14.49 9.26
N TYR A 166 14.19 -15.37 10.10
CA TYR A 166 14.82 -15.70 11.37
C TYR A 166 16.13 -16.44 11.15
N VAL A 167 17.16 -16.04 11.90
CA VAL A 167 18.45 -16.73 11.92
C VAL A 167 18.29 -18.19 12.31
N ARG A 168 17.42 -18.51 13.27
CA ARG A 168 17.15 -19.90 13.67
C ARG A 168 16.66 -20.77 12.50
N ASP A 169 15.77 -20.25 11.67
CA ASP A 169 15.17 -20.99 10.56
C ASP A 169 16.23 -21.25 9.48
N ILE A 170 17.15 -20.30 9.26
CA ILE A 170 18.27 -20.44 8.33
C ILE A 170 19.29 -21.47 8.83
N LEU A 171 19.61 -21.46 10.12
CA LEU A 171 20.56 -22.41 10.71
C LEU A 171 20.03 -23.84 10.67
N GLN A 172 18.74 -24.02 10.98
CA GLN A 172 18.05 -25.32 11.02
C GLN A 172 17.64 -25.84 9.64
N ASP A 173 17.89 -25.06 8.60
CA ASP A 173 17.53 -25.43 7.25
C ASP A 173 18.26 -26.70 6.80
N GLY A 174 17.48 -27.76 6.58
CA GLY A 174 17.97 -29.09 6.21
C GLY A 174 18.55 -29.92 7.36
N GLU A 175 18.36 -29.51 8.61
CA GLU A 175 18.92 -30.17 9.80
C GLU A 175 17.82 -30.59 10.78
N THR A 176 18.14 -31.48 11.71
CA THR A 176 17.21 -31.91 12.76
C THR A 176 17.08 -30.81 13.82
N ASP A 177 15.84 -30.38 14.11
CA ASP A 177 15.58 -29.41 15.18
C ASP A 177 15.65 -30.10 16.56
N ILE A 178 16.85 -30.17 17.11
CA ILE A 178 17.10 -30.70 18.45
C ILE A 178 16.70 -29.72 19.59
N SER A 179 16.24 -28.50 19.27
CA SER A 179 15.99 -27.46 20.30
C SER A 179 14.83 -27.78 21.25
N LYS A 180 13.91 -28.65 20.82
CA LYS A 180 12.74 -29.09 21.61
C LYS A 180 12.92 -30.46 22.24
N MET A 181 14.08 -31.10 22.07
CA MET A 181 14.36 -32.42 22.62
C MET A 181 14.81 -32.32 24.08
N LYS A 182 14.53 -33.37 24.86
CA LYS A 182 15.24 -33.62 26.11
C LYS A 182 16.58 -34.29 25.84
N LEU A 183 17.51 -34.17 26.79
CA LEU A 183 18.86 -34.72 26.70
C LEU A 183 18.85 -36.23 26.43
N ASN A 184 18.04 -37.02 27.13
CA ASN A 184 17.97 -38.47 26.86
C ASN A 184 17.37 -38.81 25.50
N ASP A 185 16.48 -37.97 24.96
CA ASP A 185 15.96 -38.17 23.61
C ASP A 185 17.02 -37.94 22.55
N PHE A 186 17.76 -36.83 22.71
CA PHE A 186 18.92 -36.50 21.88
C PHE A 186 20.02 -37.59 21.94
N LEU A 187 20.39 -38.03 23.15
CA LEU A 187 21.41 -39.07 23.33
C LEU A 187 20.99 -40.40 22.69
N ARG A 188 19.72 -40.78 22.86
CA ARG A 188 19.19 -42.01 22.25
C ARG A 188 19.17 -41.94 20.72
N GLU A 189 18.86 -40.77 20.15
CA GLU A 189 18.84 -40.57 18.70
C GLU A 189 20.24 -40.68 18.07
N HIS A 190 21.26 -40.08 18.70
CA HIS A 190 22.62 -40.05 18.14
C HIS A 190 23.53 -41.21 18.58
N PHE A 191 23.31 -41.77 19.77
CA PHE A 191 24.19 -42.77 20.39
C PHE A 191 23.46 -44.07 20.79
N GLY A 192 22.14 -44.15 20.63
CA GLY A 192 21.36 -45.35 20.98
C GLY A 192 21.40 -45.64 22.47
N SER A 193 21.54 -46.91 22.84
CA SER A 193 21.66 -47.33 24.24
C SER A 193 23.04 -47.07 24.87
N ARG A 194 24.00 -46.53 24.10
CA ARG A 194 25.38 -46.26 24.57
C ARG A 194 25.45 -45.10 25.56
N ALA A 195 24.48 -44.17 25.52
CA ALA A 195 24.47 -42.98 26.34
C ALA A 195 23.07 -42.70 26.90
N ALA A 196 22.98 -42.53 28.22
CA ALA A 196 21.80 -42.08 28.92
C ALA A 196 22.21 -41.38 30.23
N VAL A 197 21.41 -40.41 30.66
CA VAL A 197 21.52 -39.78 31.98
C VAL A 197 20.34 -40.18 32.86
N GLU A 198 20.54 -40.07 34.18
CA GLU A 198 19.48 -40.24 35.18
C GLU A 198 18.32 -39.27 34.91
N GLU A 199 17.11 -39.64 35.35
CA GLU A 199 15.91 -38.84 35.05
C GLU A 199 15.97 -37.43 35.65
N GLU A 200 16.64 -37.23 36.80
CA GLU A 200 16.83 -35.89 37.38
C GLU A 200 17.73 -34.99 36.52
N LYS A 201 18.57 -35.57 35.64
CA LYS A 201 19.48 -34.84 34.74
C LYS A 201 18.94 -34.74 33.31
N ASN A 202 17.75 -35.30 33.06
CA ASN A 202 17.11 -35.33 31.74
C ASN A 202 16.43 -33.99 31.40
N VAL A 203 17.25 -32.97 31.19
CA VAL A 203 16.83 -31.58 30.92
C VAL A 203 16.59 -31.33 29.43
N GLU A 204 15.94 -30.21 29.09
CA GLU A 204 15.85 -29.76 27.70
C GLU A 204 17.24 -29.38 27.16
N MET A 205 17.44 -29.58 25.86
CA MET A 205 18.72 -29.26 25.21
C MET A 205 19.16 -27.82 25.45
N TRP A 206 18.23 -26.86 25.56
CA TRP A 206 18.58 -25.46 25.83
C TRP A 206 19.33 -25.26 27.16
N TYR A 207 18.94 -25.98 28.22
CA TYR A 207 19.62 -25.92 29.53
C TYR A 207 20.94 -26.69 29.52
N PHE A 208 20.98 -27.83 28.82
CA PHE A 208 22.20 -28.64 28.70
C PHE A 208 23.37 -27.82 28.11
N LEU A 209 23.10 -26.99 27.09
CA LEU A 209 24.12 -26.13 26.45
C LEU A 209 24.83 -25.16 27.39
N GLU A 210 24.27 -24.87 28.57
CA GLU A 210 24.85 -23.89 29.50
C GLU A 210 26.06 -24.45 30.23
N SER A 211 25.98 -25.72 30.60
CA SER A 211 27.01 -26.42 31.37
C SER A 211 26.93 -27.92 31.10
N PRO A 212 27.36 -28.40 29.91
CA PRO A 212 27.27 -29.81 29.54
C PRO A 212 27.94 -30.76 30.55
N ASP A 213 29.04 -30.31 31.13
CA ASP A 213 29.83 -30.99 32.16
C ASP A 213 29.12 -31.15 33.51
N ALA A 214 28.05 -30.38 33.76
CA ALA A 214 27.17 -30.56 34.91
C ALA A 214 26.29 -31.81 34.77
N TYR A 215 25.93 -32.18 33.54
CA TYR A 215 24.99 -33.28 33.25
C TYR A 215 25.68 -34.58 32.85
N ILE A 216 26.77 -34.48 32.07
CA ILE A 216 27.55 -35.64 31.58
C ILE A 216 28.98 -35.50 32.10
N LYS A 217 29.48 -36.53 32.79
CA LYS A 217 30.87 -36.58 33.30
C LYS A 217 31.85 -37.28 32.37
N ASP A 218 31.35 -38.00 31.37
CA ASP A 218 32.16 -38.65 30.35
C ASP A 218 32.68 -37.61 29.35
N GLU A 219 33.96 -37.27 29.46
CA GLU A 219 34.64 -36.28 28.60
C GLU A 219 34.69 -36.73 27.14
N GLN A 220 34.84 -38.03 26.87
CA GLN A 220 34.87 -38.56 25.50
C GLN A 220 33.49 -38.43 24.85
N LEU A 221 32.43 -38.74 25.59
CA LEU A 221 31.06 -38.56 25.11
C LEU A 221 30.75 -37.07 24.85
N LEU A 222 31.21 -36.15 25.72
CA LEU A 222 31.05 -34.72 25.51
C LEU A 222 31.80 -34.24 24.25
N GLU A 223 33.00 -34.77 23.99
CA GLU A 223 33.74 -34.48 22.76
C GLU A 223 32.96 -34.98 21.53
N GLU A 224 32.46 -36.22 21.55
CA GLU A 224 31.63 -36.79 20.48
C GLU A 224 30.37 -35.93 20.23
N ILE A 225 29.67 -35.49 21.29
CA ILE A 225 28.51 -34.59 21.20
C ILE A 225 28.88 -33.24 20.58
N SER A 226 29.99 -32.64 21.02
CA SER A 226 30.45 -31.33 20.53
C SER A 226 30.79 -31.31 19.03
N ASN A 227 31.10 -32.47 18.47
CA ASN A 227 31.40 -32.66 17.05
C ASN A 227 30.13 -32.85 16.19
N LEU A 228 28.95 -33.03 16.78
CA LEU A 228 27.68 -33.14 16.05
C LEU A 228 27.27 -31.79 15.47
N LYS A 229 26.86 -31.80 14.19
CA LYS A 229 26.44 -30.60 13.46
C LYS A 229 25.25 -29.91 14.12
N ASP A 230 24.23 -30.67 14.50
CA ASP A 230 23.00 -30.12 15.10
C ASP A 230 23.28 -29.47 16.46
N TYR A 231 24.16 -30.08 17.26
CA TYR A 231 24.64 -29.52 18.52
C TYR A 231 25.41 -28.21 18.34
N GLN A 232 26.32 -28.16 17.36
CA GLN A 232 27.07 -26.95 17.00
C GLN A 232 26.15 -25.80 16.57
N LEU A 233 25.16 -26.10 15.72
CA LEU A 233 24.20 -25.12 15.23
C LEU A 233 23.28 -24.62 16.34
N LEU A 234 22.85 -25.49 17.27
CA LEU A 234 22.06 -25.08 18.42
C LEU A 234 22.88 -24.21 19.39
N THR A 235 24.14 -24.56 19.63
CA THR A 235 25.08 -23.76 20.43
C THR A 235 25.26 -22.35 19.83
N ASP A 236 25.48 -22.27 18.52
CA ASP A 236 25.61 -20.99 17.82
C ASP A 236 24.31 -20.19 17.80
N ARG A 237 23.16 -20.85 17.66
CA ARG A 237 21.84 -20.22 17.80
C ARG A 237 21.67 -19.57 19.17
N ARG A 238 22.12 -20.21 20.25
CA ARG A 238 22.10 -19.62 21.60
C ARG A 238 22.98 -18.37 21.67
N LYS A 239 24.23 -18.43 21.23
CA LYS A 239 25.15 -17.27 21.18
C LYS A 239 24.56 -16.09 20.40
N LEU A 240 23.88 -16.38 19.28
CA LEU A 240 23.19 -15.36 18.47
C LEU A 240 22.01 -14.76 19.21
N THR A 241 21.22 -15.57 19.91
CA THR A 241 20.09 -15.13 20.74
C THR A 241 20.57 -14.23 21.88
N ASP A 242 21.63 -14.62 22.58
CA ASP A 242 22.26 -13.82 23.66
C ASP A 242 22.82 -12.49 23.12
N GLY A 243 23.23 -12.48 21.85
CA GLY A 243 23.64 -11.29 21.11
C GLY A 243 22.49 -10.45 20.54
N SER A 244 21.23 -10.77 20.83
CA SER A 244 20.03 -10.16 20.25
C SER A 244 19.99 -10.20 18.71
N VAL A 245 20.52 -11.27 18.11
CA VAL A 245 20.52 -11.50 16.66
C VAL A 245 19.37 -12.43 16.31
N HIS A 246 18.23 -11.87 15.95
CA HIS A 246 17.02 -12.64 15.66
C HIS A 246 16.78 -12.79 14.16
N TYR A 247 17.05 -11.74 13.39
CA TYR A 247 16.81 -11.69 11.95
C TYR A 247 18.12 -11.69 11.16
N LEU A 248 18.03 -12.07 9.89
CA LEU A 248 19.17 -12.05 8.99
C LEU A 248 19.76 -10.63 8.81
N GLU A 249 18.97 -9.58 9.02
CA GLU A 249 19.52 -8.22 9.10
C GLU A 249 20.51 -8.03 10.26
N ASP A 250 20.19 -8.52 11.45
CA ASP A 250 21.01 -8.32 12.65
C ASP A 250 22.40 -8.93 12.46
N TRP A 251 22.45 -10.05 11.73
CA TRP A 251 23.69 -10.72 11.34
C TRP A 251 24.67 -9.80 10.61
N ILE A 252 24.19 -8.80 9.84
CA ILE A 252 25.08 -7.85 9.15
C ILE A 252 25.91 -7.04 10.16
N LYS A 253 25.30 -6.62 11.27
CA LYS A 253 25.92 -5.75 12.28
C LYS A 253 26.58 -6.51 13.44
N PHE A 254 26.31 -7.81 13.55
CA PHE A 254 26.87 -8.64 14.62
C PHE A 254 28.40 -8.66 14.56
N LYS A 255 29.07 -8.30 15.66
CA LYS A 255 30.54 -8.14 15.71
C LYS A 255 31.26 -9.46 16.00
N LYS A 256 30.71 -10.29 16.88
CA LYS A 256 31.34 -11.52 17.41
C LYS A 256 31.18 -12.72 16.46
N LYS A 257 31.33 -12.51 15.15
CA LYS A 257 31.09 -13.55 14.13
C LYS A 257 32.07 -14.71 14.25
N ASP A 258 33.30 -14.39 14.65
CA ASP A 258 34.41 -15.31 14.93
C ASP A 258 34.08 -16.36 16.00
N THR A 259 33.23 -16.02 16.98
CA THR A 259 32.80 -16.93 18.06
C THR A 259 31.89 -18.07 17.61
N LEU A 260 31.35 -18.00 16.40
CA LEU A 260 30.48 -19.02 15.83
C LEU A 260 31.28 -20.08 15.06
N THR A 261 30.69 -21.24 14.83
CA THR A 261 31.28 -22.24 13.96
C THR A 261 31.36 -21.76 12.51
N PRO A 262 32.32 -22.28 11.71
CA PRO A 262 32.37 -22.03 10.27
C PRO A 262 31.06 -22.42 9.55
N LEU A 263 30.38 -23.47 10.03
CA LEU A 263 29.12 -23.96 9.47
C LEU A 263 28.00 -22.91 9.61
N ALA A 264 27.77 -22.38 10.81
CA ALA A 264 26.74 -21.37 11.05
C ALA A 264 27.03 -20.09 10.24
N ARG A 265 28.29 -19.62 10.24
CA ARG A 265 28.71 -18.47 9.43
C ARG A 265 28.44 -18.69 7.95
N LYS A 266 28.75 -19.87 7.43
CA LYS A 266 28.53 -20.21 6.01
C LYS A 266 27.05 -20.15 5.67
N LYS A 267 26.17 -20.80 6.43
CA LYS A 267 24.71 -20.76 6.18
C LYS A 267 24.15 -19.34 6.13
N LEU A 268 24.51 -18.49 7.09
CA LEU A 268 24.02 -17.10 7.13
C LEU A 268 24.59 -16.24 6.00
N ASN A 269 25.86 -16.42 5.63
CA ASN A 269 26.47 -15.70 4.53
C ASN A 269 25.97 -16.17 3.15
N ASP A 270 25.65 -17.45 3.01
CA ASP A 270 25.03 -18.01 1.79
C ASP A 270 23.63 -17.42 1.60
N ALA A 271 22.82 -17.32 2.67
CA ALA A 271 21.52 -16.65 2.64
C ALA A 271 21.62 -15.17 2.22
N LEU A 272 22.57 -14.42 2.79
CA LEU A 272 22.84 -13.04 2.36
C LEU A 272 23.26 -12.94 0.89
N THR A 273 24.09 -13.88 0.44
CA THR A 273 24.57 -13.92 -0.95
C THR A 273 23.44 -14.20 -1.93
N GLN A 274 22.51 -15.10 -1.57
CA GLN A 274 21.30 -15.36 -2.35
C GLN A 274 20.47 -14.08 -2.53
N ILE A 275 20.18 -13.35 -1.45
CA ILE A 275 19.41 -12.09 -1.50
C ILE A 275 20.10 -11.06 -2.39
N ARG A 276 21.42 -10.88 -2.24
CA ARG A 276 22.20 -9.92 -3.04
C ARG A 276 22.17 -10.24 -4.53
N LYS A 277 22.28 -11.52 -4.89
CA LYS A 277 22.19 -11.97 -6.29
C LYS A 277 20.82 -11.66 -6.89
N GLU A 278 19.75 -11.89 -6.14
CA GLU A 278 18.39 -11.61 -6.61
C GLU A 278 18.13 -10.11 -6.76
N VAL A 279 18.56 -9.29 -5.78
CA VAL A 279 18.46 -7.83 -5.88
C VAL A 279 19.24 -7.30 -7.08
N ALA A 280 20.46 -7.79 -7.32
CA ALA A 280 21.27 -7.38 -8.48
C ALA A 280 20.63 -7.78 -9.81
N ARG A 281 20.02 -8.97 -9.88
CA ARG A 281 19.26 -9.43 -11.04
C ARG A 281 18.09 -8.50 -11.32
N TRP A 282 17.28 -8.20 -10.31
CA TRP A 282 16.17 -7.27 -10.45
C TRP A 282 16.62 -5.88 -10.91
N GLU A 283 17.69 -5.33 -10.33
CA GLU A 283 18.20 -4.02 -10.77
C GLU A 283 18.63 -4.00 -12.23
N ALA A 284 19.07 -5.15 -12.77
CA ALA A 284 19.38 -5.29 -14.19
C ALA A 284 18.10 -5.39 -15.04
N GLU A 285 17.12 -6.17 -14.59
CA GLU A 285 15.81 -6.31 -15.23
C GLU A 285 15.06 -4.97 -15.28
N GLU A 286 15.02 -4.24 -14.17
CA GLU A 286 14.36 -2.93 -14.09
C GLU A 286 15.03 -1.91 -15.02
N ARG A 287 16.37 -1.88 -15.08
CA ARG A 287 17.10 -1.03 -16.03
C ARG A 287 16.88 -1.45 -17.48
N ALA A 288 16.64 -2.74 -17.75
CA ALA A 288 16.32 -3.22 -19.09
C ALA A 288 14.89 -2.82 -19.48
N LYS A 289 13.94 -2.99 -18.54
CA LYS A 289 12.55 -2.56 -18.71
C LYS A 289 12.45 -1.05 -18.96
N GLN A 290 13.14 -0.23 -18.16
CA GLN A 290 13.17 1.22 -18.37
C GLN A 290 13.75 1.62 -19.73
N ARG A 291 14.78 0.91 -20.21
CA ARG A 291 15.33 1.14 -21.56
C ARG A 291 14.32 0.76 -22.64
N ALA A 292 13.70 -0.42 -22.53
CA ALA A 292 12.67 -0.85 -23.46
C ALA A 292 11.44 0.07 -23.46
N GLU A 293 11.02 0.56 -22.29
CA GLU A 293 9.93 1.54 -22.15
C GLU A 293 10.30 2.88 -22.79
N GLU A 294 11.53 3.36 -22.61
CA GLU A 294 12.00 4.59 -23.26
C GLU A 294 12.13 4.43 -24.79
N ASP A 295 12.60 3.28 -25.27
CA ASP A 295 12.65 2.96 -26.70
C ASP A 295 11.22 2.92 -27.30
N VAL A 296 10.24 2.34 -26.59
CA VAL A 296 8.83 2.35 -27.01
C VAL A 296 8.24 3.76 -26.97
N ARG A 297 8.58 4.59 -25.98
CA ARG A 297 8.12 6.00 -25.89
C ARG A 297 8.58 6.85 -27.06
N GLN A 298 9.68 6.49 -27.73
CA GLN A 298 10.17 7.18 -28.91
C GLN A 298 9.46 6.73 -30.21
N ASP A 299 8.85 5.53 -30.21
CA ASP A 299 8.19 4.91 -31.37
C ASP A 299 6.66 4.72 -31.17
N THR A 300 6.03 5.38 -30.19
CA THR A 300 4.62 5.14 -29.86
C THR A 300 3.68 5.71 -30.95
N GLU A 301 3.30 4.87 -31.92
CA GLU A 301 2.13 5.12 -32.76
C GLU A 301 0.87 5.14 -31.90
N GLU A 302 0.04 6.17 -32.07
CA GLU A 302 -1.29 6.25 -31.45
C GLU A 302 -2.12 5.03 -31.85
N LYS A 303 -2.53 4.23 -30.86
CA LYS A 303 -3.22 2.97 -31.12
C LYS A 303 -4.53 2.89 -30.35
N THR A 304 -5.61 2.70 -31.09
CA THR A 304 -6.93 2.38 -30.55
C THR A 304 -7.18 0.88 -30.70
N THR A 305 -7.50 0.19 -29.60
CA THR A 305 -7.76 -1.26 -29.60
C THR A 305 -9.07 -1.58 -28.89
N LYS A 306 -9.98 -2.29 -29.55
CA LYS A 306 -11.20 -2.81 -28.91
C LYS A 306 -10.87 -4.08 -28.13
N LEU A 307 -11.32 -4.13 -26.87
CA LEU A 307 -11.07 -5.24 -25.95
C LEU A 307 -12.35 -6.09 -25.83
N GLU A 308 -12.48 -7.08 -26.70
CA GLU A 308 -13.70 -7.91 -26.79
C GLU A 308 -13.92 -8.79 -25.55
N GLY A 309 -15.13 -8.77 -24.99
CA GLY A 309 -15.51 -9.53 -23.79
C GLY A 309 -14.97 -8.99 -22.45
N PHE A 310 -14.17 -7.92 -22.47
CA PHE A 310 -13.66 -7.28 -21.24
C PHE A 310 -14.77 -6.55 -20.48
N TYR A 311 -15.73 -5.94 -21.18
CA TYR A 311 -16.89 -5.29 -20.55
C TYR A 311 -17.66 -6.29 -19.70
N GLU A 312 -18.07 -7.41 -20.30
CA GLU A 312 -18.87 -8.44 -19.64
C GLU A 312 -18.11 -9.13 -18.51
N SER A 313 -16.80 -9.29 -18.62
CA SER A 313 -15.95 -9.82 -17.54
C SER A 313 -15.95 -8.89 -16.31
N VAL A 314 -15.77 -7.59 -16.52
CA VAL A 314 -15.75 -6.62 -15.42
C VAL A 314 -17.16 -6.43 -14.85
N TYR A 315 -18.17 -6.26 -15.71
CA TYR A 315 -19.57 -6.11 -15.30
C TYR A 315 -20.10 -7.36 -14.57
N GLY A 316 -19.77 -8.55 -15.08
CA GLY A 316 -20.16 -9.85 -14.53
C GLY A 316 -19.24 -10.40 -13.45
N ALA A 317 -18.32 -9.58 -12.89
CA ALA A 317 -17.35 -10.05 -11.90
C ALA A 317 -18.03 -10.76 -10.72
N LYS A 318 -17.50 -11.93 -10.37
CA LYS A 318 -18.06 -12.81 -9.33
C LYS A 318 -17.69 -12.29 -7.96
N TRP A 319 -18.65 -12.36 -7.05
CA TRP A 319 -18.43 -11.95 -5.66
C TRP A 319 -17.86 -13.10 -4.84
N GLY A 320 -17.00 -12.74 -3.91
CA GLY A 320 -16.58 -13.55 -2.78
C GLY A 320 -16.40 -12.68 -1.55
N HIS A 321 -16.28 -13.31 -0.39
CA HIS A 321 -16.02 -12.60 0.86
C HIS A 321 -15.30 -13.46 1.88
N VAL A 322 -14.67 -12.78 2.85
CA VAL A 322 -13.98 -13.39 3.98
C VAL A 322 -14.51 -12.80 5.28
N LEU A 323 -14.91 -13.70 6.18
CA LEU A 323 -15.40 -13.40 7.50
C LEU A 323 -14.34 -13.79 8.54
N GLY A 324 -14.11 -12.90 9.50
CA GLY A 324 -13.22 -13.14 10.63
C GLY A 324 -13.99 -13.60 11.86
N PHE A 325 -13.47 -14.65 12.50
CA PHE A 325 -14.01 -15.20 13.74
C PHE A 325 -12.91 -15.29 14.78
N TYR A 326 -13.12 -14.68 15.93
CA TYR A 326 -12.22 -14.86 17.06
C TYR A 326 -12.47 -16.24 17.67
N ASP A 327 -11.44 -17.08 17.77
CA ASP A 327 -11.52 -18.35 18.46
C ASP A 327 -10.92 -18.24 19.87
N ASP A 328 -11.79 -18.22 20.87
CA ASP A 328 -11.42 -18.17 22.29
C ASP A 328 -10.53 -19.35 22.73
N LYS A 329 -10.54 -20.47 22.00
CA LYS A 329 -9.74 -21.66 22.37
C LYS A 329 -8.28 -21.53 22.01
N ILE A 330 -7.97 -20.86 20.90
CA ILE A 330 -6.61 -20.68 20.40
C ILE A 330 -6.14 -19.23 20.45
N PHE A 331 -7.01 -18.31 20.92
CA PHE A 331 -6.77 -16.86 21.00
C PHE A 331 -6.37 -16.25 19.65
N GLU A 332 -6.91 -16.78 18.54
CA GLU A 332 -6.60 -16.33 17.19
C GLU A 332 -7.87 -16.06 16.36
N ASP A 333 -7.79 -15.06 15.48
CA ASP A 333 -8.79 -14.82 14.46
C ASP A 333 -8.64 -15.83 13.29
N ARG A 334 -9.65 -16.67 13.09
CA ARG A 334 -9.81 -17.53 11.91
C ARG A 334 -10.50 -16.78 10.77
N MET A 335 -10.16 -17.14 9.54
CA MET A 335 -10.74 -16.59 8.33
C MET A 335 -11.58 -17.66 7.63
N GLU A 336 -12.87 -17.39 7.46
CA GLU A 336 -13.78 -18.24 6.69
C GLU A 336 -14.06 -17.59 5.34
N ILE A 337 -13.94 -18.38 4.29
CA ILE A 337 -14.03 -17.93 2.90
C ILE A 337 -15.35 -18.40 2.34
N HIS A 338 -16.06 -17.49 1.68
CA HIS A 338 -17.36 -17.76 1.12
C HIS A 338 -17.47 -17.18 -0.29
N GLU A 339 -18.17 -17.91 -1.17
CA GLU A 339 -18.56 -17.40 -2.46
C GLU A 339 -19.83 -16.54 -2.35
N GLY A 340 -19.99 -15.62 -3.30
CA GLY A 340 -21.13 -14.71 -3.35
C GLY A 340 -20.94 -13.44 -2.53
N LYS A 341 -21.98 -12.60 -2.57
CA LYS A 341 -22.01 -11.34 -1.83
C LYS A 341 -22.10 -11.61 -0.33
N PRO A 342 -21.42 -10.83 0.52
CA PRO A 342 -21.52 -11.01 1.96
C PRO A 342 -22.95 -10.70 2.44
N PRO A 343 -23.44 -11.40 3.49
CA PRO A 343 -24.77 -11.16 4.05
C PRO A 343 -24.87 -9.77 4.72
N GLN A 344 -23.78 -9.29 5.31
CA GLN A 344 -23.67 -7.97 5.93
C GLN A 344 -22.36 -7.30 5.49
N SER A 345 -22.44 -6.01 5.18
CA SER A 345 -21.27 -5.17 4.90
C SER A 345 -20.91 -4.33 6.12
N TRP A 346 -19.76 -3.66 6.10
CA TRP A 346 -19.38 -2.74 7.17
C TRP A 346 -20.43 -1.66 7.42
N THR A 347 -20.60 -1.33 8.69
CA THR A 347 -21.43 -0.22 9.18
C THR A 347 -20.59 1.04 9.29
N TYR A 348 -21.19 2.19 8.98
CA TYR A 348 -20.49 3.48 8.99
C TYR A 348 -21.39 4.56 9.59
N LYS A 349 -20.79 5.40 10.44
CA LYS A 349 -21.36 6.65 10.93
C LYS A 349 -21.04 7.76 9.94
N LYS A 350 -22.07 8.52 9.53
CA LYS A 350 -21.92 9.67 8.63
C LYS A 350 -22.00 10.97 9.43
N GLU A 351 -20.94 11.77 9.38
CA GLU A 351 -20.87 13.12 9.94
C GLU A 351 -20.56 14.11 8.82
N GLY A 352 -21.58 14.82 8.31
CA GLY A 352 -21.42 15.72 7.16
C GLY A 352 -21.01 14.97 5.89
N LEU A 353 -19.79 15.20 5.41
CA LEU A 353 -19.19 14.53 4.24
C LEU A 353 -18.27 13.37 4.61
N ILE A 354 -18.02 13.13 5.89
CA ILE A 354 -17.13 12.08 6.39
C ILE A 354 -17.95 10.83 6.68
N PHE A 355 -17.38 9.67 6.32
CA PHE A 355 -17.84 8.35 6.76
C PHE A 355 -16.75 7.74 7.61
N GLU A 356 -17.07 7.41 8.86
CA GLU A 356 -16.21 6.63 9.75
C GLU A 356 -16.82 5.25 9.99
N LYS A 357 -15.97 4.23 10.06
CA LYS A 357 -16.40 2.86 10.38
C LYS A 357 -17.01 2.86 11.78
N ASP A 358 -18.21 2.27 11.91
CA ASP A 358 -18.87 2.16 13.22
C ASP A 358 -18.40 0.88 13.91
N ASP A 359 -17.54 1.03 14.91
CA ASP A 359 -16.91 -0.06 15.64
C ASP A 359 -17.39 -0.19 17.10
N GLY A 360 -18.39 0.61 17.51
CA GLY A 360 -18.72 0.82 18.92
C GLY A 360 -19.61 -0.23 19.61
N VAL A 361 -20.23 -1.19 18.90
CA VAL A 361 -21.16 -2.18 19.52
C VAL A 361 -20.97 -3.61 18.98
N GLU A 362 -20.56 -3.80 17.72
CA GLU A 362 -20.37 -5.12 17.08
C GLU A 362 -18.91 -5.63 17.13
N GLN A 363 -17.96 -4.88 17.71
CA GLN A 363 -16.52 -5.18 17.68
C GLN A 363 -16.15 -6.57 18.25
N PHE A 364 -17.03 -7.21 19.02
CA PHE A 364 -16.78 -8.48 19.71
C PHE A 364 -17.63 -9.66 19.24
N SER A 365 -18.61 -9.49 18.34
CA SER A 365 -19.49 -10.60 17.92
C SER A 365 -19.14 -11.08 16.51
N PRO A 366 -18.60 -12.30 16.33
CA PRO A 366 -18.45 -12.93 15.02
C PRO A 366 -19.82 -13.21 14.36
N PRO A 367 -19.93 -13.25 13.03
CA PRO A 367 -18.88 -13.04 12.02
C PRO A 367 -18.56 -11.56 11.77
N ARG A 368 -17.26 -11.22 11.65
CA ARG A 368 -16.82 -9.86 11.29
C ARG A 368 -16.47 -9.78 9.80
N PRO A 369 -17.03 -8.86 9.00
CA PRO A 369 -16.60 -8.69 7.62
C PRO A 369 -15.15 -8.18 7.58
N ARG A 370 -14.26 -8.94 6.91
CA ARG A 370 -12.84 -8.59 6.76
C ARG A 370 -12.47 -8.22 5.32
N LEU A 371 -13.08 -8.88 4.34
CA LEU A 371 -12.77 -8.65 2.94
C LEU A 371 -13.95 -9.00 2.05
N MET A 372 -14.22 -8.19 1.03
CA MET A 372 -14.98 -8.60 -0.14
C MET A 372 -14.02 -8.74 -1.32
N VAL A 373 -14.33 -9.63 -2.24
CA VAL A 373 -13.53 -9.86 -3.44
C VAL A 373 -14.43 -9.84 -4.67
N LEU A 374 -13.98 -9.17 -5.72
CA LEU A 374 -14.55 -9.25 -7.05
C LEU A 374 -13.55 -9.93 -7.98
N THR A 375 -13.95 -11.04 -8.58
CA THR A 375 -13.13 -11.81 -9.52
C THR A 375 -13.62 -11.61 -10.94
N SER A 376 -12.78 -11.03 -11.80
CA SER A 376 -13.02 -10.82 -13.24
C SER A 376 -12.14 -11.78 -14.04
N ASP A 377 -12.74 -12.60 -14.91
CA ASP A 377 -12.02 -13.63 -15.68
C ASP A 377 -10.93 -13.05 -16.61
N LYS A 378 -11.14 -11.83 -17.11
CA LYS A 378 -10.18 -11.06 -17.91
C LYS A 378 -9.36 -10.06 -17.09
N GLY A 379 -9.49 -10.04 -15.77
CA GLY A 379 -8.80 -9.08 -14.90
C GLY A 379 -9.39 -7.68 -14.90
N TRP A 380 -8.56 -6.71 -14.55
CA TRP A 380 -8.95 -5.31 -14.28
C TRP A 380 -8.05 -4.34 -15.06
N PRO A 381 -8.47 -3.09 -15.29
CA PRO A 381 -7.66 -2.12 -16.03
C PRO A 381 -6.22 -1.98 -15.53
N TYR A 382 -6.01 -2.00 -14.22
CA TYR A 382 -4.66 -1.96 -13.63
C TYR A 382 -3.83 -3.18 -14.05
N SER A 383 -4.44 -4.37 -14.12
CA SER A 383 -3.78 -5.61 -14.48
C SER A 383 -3.41 -5.66 -15.97
N TRP A 384 -4.24 -5.06 -16.83
CA TRP A 384 -3.97 -4.93 -18.27
C TRP A 384 -2.77 -4.02 -18.53
N ARG A 385 -2.69 -2.89 -17.82
CA ARG A 385 -1.54 -1.98 -17.88
C ARG A 385 -0.25 -2.63 -17.42
N GLU A 386 -0.29 -3.31 -16.27
CA GLU A 386 0.90 -3.96 -15.70
C GLU A 386 1.28 -5.26 -16.44
N ASN A 387 0.47 -5.71 -17.39
CA ASN A 387 0.59 -7.00 -18.07
C ASN A 387 0.72 -8.16 -17.07
N LYS A 388 -0.09 -8.13 -16.00
CA LYS A 388 -0.14 -9.14 -14.95
C LYS A 388 -1.53 -9.78 -14.90
N PRO A 389 -1.66 -11.11 -14.73
CA PRO A 389 -2.96 -11.78 -14.67
C PRO A 389 -3.62 -11.62 -13.29
N ILE A 390 -3.94 -10.39 -12.90
CA ILE A 390 -4.59 -10.08 -11.62
C ILE A 390 -6.10 -10.07 -11.83
N VAL A 391 -6.75 -11.15 -11.41
CA VAL A 391 -8.20 -11.36 -11.59
C VAL A 391 -9.03 -10.89 -10.39
N ASP A 392 -8.43 -10.86 -9.21
CA ASP A 392 -9.11 -10.50 -7.96
C ASP A 392 -8.92 -9.01 -7.61
N CYS A 393 -10.02 -8.33 -7.29
CA CYS A 393 -10.06 -6.99 -6.72
C CYS A 393 -10.45 -7.09 -5.24
N TYR A 394 -9.54 -6.68 -4.35
CA TYR A 394 -9.69 -6.82 -2.90
C TYR A 394 -10.31 -5.57 -2.27
N VAL A 395 -11.51 -5.70 -1.72
CA VAL A 395 -12.28 -4.59 -1.15
C VAL A 395 -12.34 -4.74 0.36
N ASN A 396 -11.55 -3.94 1.07
CA ASN A 396 -11.64 -3.80 2.52
C ASN A 396 -12.56 -2.64 2.90
N CYS A 397 -12.65 -2.36 4.20
CA CYS A 397 -13.52 -1.30 4.71
C CYS A 397 -13.16 0.09 4.18
N GLU A 398 -11.89 0.40 3.93
CA GLU A 398 -11.45 1.70 3.40
C GLU A 398 -11.80 1.87 1.91
N VAL A 399 -11.70 0.80 1.12
CA VAL A 399 -12.14 0.80 -0.29
C VAL A 399 -13.66 0.97 -0.40
N GLU A 400 -14.42 0.23 0.42
CA GLU A 400 -15.89 0.38 0.48
C GLU A 400 -16.31 1.78 0.95
N ARG A 401 -15.57 2.37 1.91
CA ARG A 401 -15.78 3.74 2.39
C ARG A 401 -15.61 4.77 1.27
N ALA A 402 -14.56 4.66 0.47
CA ALA A 402 -14.34 5.52 -0.69
C ALA A 402 -15.50 5.43 -1.69
N TRP A 403 -16.00 4.22 -1.96
CA TRP A 403 -17.20 4.05 -2.78
C TRP A 403 -18.45 4.70 -2.16
N ARG A 404 -18.69 4.53 -0.85
CA ARG A 404 -19.85 5.16 -0.18
C ARG A 404 -19.85 6.68 -0.32
N ILE A 405 -18.68 7.30 -0.23
CA ILE A 405 -18.48 8.73 -0.42
C ILE A 405 -18.82 9.16 -1.86
N VAL A 406 -18.39 8.40 -2.86
CA VAL A 406 -18.72 8.65 -4.27
C VAL A 406 -20.22 8.41 -4.53
N LYS A 407 -20.78 7.33 -3.99
CA LYS A 407 -22.20 6.98 -4.09
C LYS A 407 -23.11 8.07 -3.52
N ASP A 408 -22.70 8.74 -2.45
CA ASP A 408 -23.44 9.88 -1.87
C ASP A 408 -23.50 11.07 -2.83
N ASP A 409 -22.42 11.37 -3.57
CA ASP A 409 -22.45 12.41 -4.61
C ASP A 409 -23.39 12.08 -5.75
N LEU A 410 -23.44 10.81 -6.15
CA LEU A 410 -24.33 10.34 -7.21
C LEU A 410 -25.82 10.46 -6.82
N LYS A 411 -26.13 10.54 -5.52
CA LYS A 411 -27.47 10.86 -5.01
C LYS A 411 -27.77 12.36 -5.06
N GLY A 412 -26.78 13.22 -4.79
CA GLY A 412 -26.92 14.67 -4.89
C GLY A 412 -27.42 15.16 -6.26
N LEU A 413 -27.21 14.37 -7.32
CA LEU A 413 -27.74 14.58 -8.66
C LEU A 413 -29.28 14.65 -8.77
N SER A 414 -30.04 14.14 -7.79
CA SER A 414 -31.51 14.16 -7.86
C SER A 414 -32.17 15.37 -7.17
N GLY A 415 -31.38 16.30 -6.59
CA GLY A 415 -31.91 17.49 -5.92
C GLY A 415 -31.83 18.76 -6.77
N THR A 416 -32.93 19.49 -6.88
CA THR A 416 -33.01 20.87 -7.40
C THR A 416 -32.52 21.85 -6.34
N TYR A 417 -31.20 22.07 -6.21
CA TYR A 417 -30.70 23.16 -5.38
C TYR A 417 -29.70 24.02 -6.13
N GLY A 418 -30.13 25.25 -6.44
CA GLY A 418 -29.27 26.37 -6.79
C GLY A 418 -29.21 26.74 -8.27
N TRP A 419 -28.95 28.04 -8.53
CA TRP A 419 -28.78 28.69 -9.84
C TRP A 419 -27.62 28.14 -10.68
N TYR A 420 -26.80 27.26 -10.10
CA TYR A 420 -25.77 26.47 -10.78
C TYR A 420 -26.30 25.02 -10.85
N GLY A 421 -26.50 24.49 -12.06
CA GLY A 421 -27.05 23.14 -12.25
C GLY A 421 -26.25 22.03 -11.53
N PRO A 422 -26.84 20.84 -11.31
CA PRO A 422 -26.21 19.77 -10.55
C PRO A 422 -24.96 19.24 -11.27
N THR A 423 -23.78 19.66 -10.82
CA THR A 423 -22.50 19.11 -11.29
C THR A 423 -22.03 17.99 -10.36
N LEU A 424 -21.57 16.89 -10.95
CA LEU A 424 -20.92 15.82 -10.19
C LEU A 424 -19.67 16.35 -9.50
N ARG A 425 -19.46 15.97 -8.23
CA ARG A 425 -18.32 16.46 -7.46
C ARG A 425 -17.01 15.88 -8.01
N GLN A 426 -15.96 16.68 -7.91
CA GLN A 426 -14.58 16.28 -8.16
C GLN A 426 -13.97 15.82 -6.84
N ARG A 427 -13.40 14.61 -6.83
CA ARG A 427 -12.79 14.02 -5.65
C ARG A 427 -11.33 13.66 -5.87
N ILE A 428 -10.56 13.70 -4.79
CA ILE A 428 -9.20 13.20 -4.77
C ILE A 428 -9.11 12.15 -3.68
N LEU A 429 -8.71 10.94 -4.05
CA LEU A 429 -8.37 9.87 -3.14
C LEU A 429 -6.85 9.85 -2.95
N ILE A 430 -6.41 10.31 -1.79
CA ILE A 430 -5.01 10.26 -1.36
C ILE A 430 -4.83 9.03 -0.46
N GLY A 431 -3.74 8.32 -0.68
CA GLY A 431 -3.33 7.23 0.21
C GLY A 431 -1.89 6.82 -0.09
N THR A 432 -1.30 6.05 0.81
CA THR A 432 0.09 5.60 0.69
C THR A 432 0.35 4.90 -0.65
N PRO A 433 1.48 5.12 -1.34
CA PRO A 433 1.84 4.36 -2.53
C PRO A 433 1.89 2.85 -2.26
N GLY A 434 1.34 2.04 -3.17
CA GLY A 434 1.42 0.58 -3.08
C GLY A 434 0.35 -0.12 -2.22
N ILE A 435 -0.60 0.61 -1.61
CA ILE A 435 -1.69 0.03 -0.79
C ILE A 435 -2.91 -0.43 -1.60
N GLY A 436 -2.85 -0.35 -2.94
CA GLY A 436 -3.94 -0.79 -3.81
C GLY A 436 -4.98 0.26 -4.19
N LYS A 437 -4.65 1.56 -4.20
CA LYS A 437 -5.58 2.61 -4.70
C LYS A 437 -6.09 2.30 -6.12
N SER A 438 -5.18 2.11 -7.06
CA SER A 438 -5.54 1.80 -8.46
C SER A 438 -6.05 0.37 -8.63
N MET A 439 -5.25 -0.59 -8.14
CA MET A 439 -5.57 -2.03 -8.19
C MET A 439 -6.93 -2.38 -7.57
N ASN A 440 -7.24 -1.84 -6.40
CA ASN A 440 -8.45 -2.19 -5.65
C ASN A 440 -9.50 -1.09 -5.69
N ALA A 441 -9.20 0.12 -5.22
CA ALA A 441 -10.22 1.18 -5.15
C ALA A 441 -10.70 1.62 -6.54
N GLY A 442 -9.79 1.84 -7.50
CA GLY A 442 -10.13 2.18 -8.88
C GLY A 442 -10.97 1.08 -9.55
N SER A 443 -10.56 -0.18 -9.42
CA SER A 443 -11.31 -1.35 -9.93
C SER A 443 -12.70 -1.48 -9.31
N TYR A 444 -12.81 -1.31 -7.99
CA TYR A 444 -14.09 -1.38 -7.29
C TYR A 444 -15.03 -0.23 -7.67
N LEU A 445 -14.49 0.99 -7.77
CA LEU A 445 -15.23 2.16 -8.25
C LEU A 445 -15.75 1.94 -9.66
N LEU A 446 -14.90 1.42 -10.56
CA LEU A 446 -15.32 1.08 -11.92
C LEU A 446 -16.48 0.08 -11.91
N TYR A 447 -16.32 -1.04 -11.20
CA TYR A 447 -17.38 -2.05 -11.07
C TYR A 447 -18.70 -1.42 -10.62
N GLN A 448 -18.65 -0.61 -9.57
CA GLN A 448 -19.83 0.02 -8.98
C GLN A 448 -20.47 1.07 -9.91
N LEU A 449 -19.68 1.86 -10.65
CA LEU A 449 -20.17 2.85 -11.60
C LEU A 449 -20.83 2.21 -12.83
N LEU A 450 -20.32 1.05 -13.27
CA LEU A 450 -20.97 0.26 -14.33
C LEU A 450 -22.35 -0.24 -13.91
N HIS A 451 -22.55 -0.53 -12.62
CA HIS A 451 -23.85 -0.94 -12.05
C HIS A 451 -24.78 0.22 -11.66
N CYS A 452 -24.33 1.47 -11.79
CA CYS A 452 -25.18 2.63 -11.58
C CYS A 452 -26.19 2.81 -12.72
N ASP A 453 -27.26 3.57 -12.49
CA ASP A 453 -28.27 3.88 -13.51
C ASP A 453 -27.62 4.50 -14.77
N ALA A 454 -27.87 3.87 -15.93
CA ALA A 454 -27.35 4.30 -17.22
C ALA A 454 -27.82 5.71 -17.61
N LYS A 455 -28.97 6.19 -17.07
CA LYS A 455 -29.44 7.57 -17.28
C LYS A 455 -28.57 8.62 -16.59
N LYS A 456 -27.85 8.21 -15.54
CA LYS A 456 -26.93 9.06 -14.78
C LYS A 456 -25.51 8.97 -15.33
N ILE A 457 -25.05 7.76 -15.65
CA ILE A 457 -23.70 7.48 -16.12
C ILE A 457 -23.79 6.48 -17.28
N GLN A 458 -23.48 6.95 -18.49
CA GLN A 458 -23.45 6.16 -19.72
C GLN A 458 -22.06 5.63 -20.03
N VAL A 459 -21.01 6.38 -19.65
CA VAL A 459 -19.61 6.01 -19.90
C VAL A 459 -18.79 6.10 -18.63
N VAL A 460 -17.88 5.15 -18.42
CA VAL A 460 -16.85 5.23 -17.38
C VAL A 460 -15.48 5.17 -18.06
N VAL A 461 -14.60 6.13 -17.78
CA VAL A 461 -13.25 6.18 -18.33
C VAL A 461 -12.25 5.94 -17.20
N HIS A 462 -11.36 4.96 -17.36
CA HIS A 462 -10.27 4.69 -16.44
C HIS A 462 -8.94 5.05 -17.10
N CYS A 463 -8.34 6.15 -16.67
CA CYS A 463 -7.08 6.69 -17.19
C CYS A 463 -5.91 6.34 -16.28
N PHE A 464 -4.75 6.14 -16.89
CA PHE A 464 -3.49 5.78 -16.25
C PHE A 464 -2.38 6.75 -16.65
N GLY A 465 -2.39 7.95 -16.09
CA GLY A 465 -1.52 9.02 -16.58
C GLY A 465 -1.96 9.58 -17.92
N GLU A 466 -1.01 10.17 -18.61
CA GLU A 466 -1.15 10.68 -19.98
C GLU A 466 -1.09 9.55 -21.04
N ASP A 467 -0.65 8.34 -20.69
CA ASP A 467 -0.27 7.34 -21.69
C ASP A 467 -1.40 6.37 -22.10
N GLU A 468 -2.40 6.12 -21.24
CA GLU A 468 -3.36 5.04 -21.48
C GLU A 468 -4.74 5.32 -20.85
N ALA A 469 -5.81 5.15 -21.64
CA ALA A 469 -7.19 5.24 -21.16
C ALA A 469 -8.05 4.06 -21.64
N HIS A 470 -8.90 3.57 -20.73
CA HIS A 470 -9.89 2.53 -21.01
C HIS A 470 -11.29 3.11 -20.92
N VAL A 471 -12.00 3.16 -22.04
CA VAL A 471 -13.36 3.68 -22.13
C VAL A 471 -14.35 2.53 -22.08
N PHE A 472 -15.19 2.50 -21.04
CA PHE A 472 -16.28 1.56 -20.86
C PHE A 472 -17.60 2.23 -21.26
N ASP A 473 -18.13 1.86 -22.41
CA ASP A 473 -19.42 2.32 -22.89
C ASP A 473 -20.51 1.34 -22.44
N LYS A 474 -21.42 1.80 -21.57
CA LYS A 474 -22.51 0.97 -21.04
C LYS A 474 -23.67 0.78 -22.02
N THR A 475 -23.76 1.64 -23.03
CA THR A 475 -24.82 1.59 -24.05
C THR A 475 -24.51 0.51 -25.06
N THR A 476 -23.27 0.46 -25.55
CA THR A 476 -22.80 -0.55 -26.50
C THR A 476 -22.18 -1.76 -25.82
N LYS A 477 -21.93 -1.70 -24.50
CA LYS A 477 -21.25 -2.72 -23.69
C LYS A 477 -19.87 -3.07 -24.24
N THR A 478 -19.09 -2.03 -24.57
CA THR A 478 -17.75 -2.19 -25.14
C THR A 478 -16.67 -1.59 -24.25
N VAL A 479 -15.44 -2.10 -24.40
CA VAL A 479 -14.24 -1.52 -23.83
C VAL A 479 -13.28 -1.18 -24.96
N THR A 480 -12.81 0.07 -25.00
CA THR A 480 -11.82 0.51 -25.98
C THR A 480 -10.61 1.08 -25.24
N LYS A 481 -9.43 0.57 -25.57
CA LYS A 481 -8.14 1.06 -25.09
C LYS A 481 -7.62 2.13 -26.06
N TYR A 482 -7.22 3.27 -25.50
CA TYR A 482 -6.56 4.37 -26.16
C TYR A 482 -5.15 4.50 -25.59
N VAL A 483 -4.15 4.59 -26.46
CA VAL A 483 -2.75 4.79 -26.09
C VAL A 483 -2.30 6.15 -26.63
N GLY A 484 -1.71 6.96 -25.76
CA GLY A 484 -1.31 8.35 -26.03
C GLY A 484 -2.25 9.38 -25.40
N SER A 485 -1.68 10.53 -25.05
CA SER A 485 -2.38 11.62 -24.34
C SER A 485 -3.43 12.28 -25.21
N GLU A 486 -3.07 12.64 -26.45
CA GLU A 486 -3.98 13.26 -27.42
C GLU A 486 -5.17 12.37 -27.73
N ALA A 487 -4.95 11.07 -27.98
CA ALA A 487 -6.01 10.10 -28.22
C ALA A 487 -6.96 9.97 -27.01
N SER A 488 -6.41 9.94 -25.80
CA SER A 488 -7.17 9.83 -24.54
C SER A 488 -7.99 11.10 -24.26
N GLU A 489 -7.46 12.29 -24.55
CA GLU A 489 -8.15 13.57 -24.40
C GLU A 489 -9.25 13.77 -25.45
N SER A 490 -8.94 13.44 -26.70
CA SER A 490 -9.83 13.55 -27.84
C SER A 490 -11.07 12.68 -27.65
N VAL A 491 -10.92 11.45 -27.15
CA VAL A 491 -12.08 10.59 -26.88
C VAL A 491 -12.98 11.18 -25.80
N VAL A 492 -12.45 11.62 -24.65
CA VAL A 492 -13.28 12.20 -23.57
C VAL A 492 -14.04 13.43 -24.06
N SER A 493 -13.37 14.31 -24.81
CA SER A 493 -13.98 15.51 -25.39
C SER A 493 -15.09 15.16 -26.37
N SER A 494 -14.83 14.24 -27.32
CA SER A 494 -15.81 13.82 -28.33
C SER A 494 -17.06 13.15 -27.72
N LEU A 495 -16.89 12.36 -26.66
CA LEU A 495 -18.02 11.73 -25.96
C LEU A 495 -18.88 12.78 -25.26
N SER A 496 -18.26 13.81 -24.68
CA SER A 496 -18.99 14.91 -24.07
C SER A 496 -19.68 15.82 -25.09
N GLU A 497 -19.06 16.10 -26.22
CA GLU A 497 -19.68 16.89 -27.31
C GLU A 497 -20.95 16.22 -27.85
N ARG A 498 -20.99 14.88 -27.83
CA ARG A 498 -22.17 14.08 -28.14
C ARG A 498 -23.24 14.10 -27.02
N GLY A 499 -23.01 14.85 -25.95
CA GLY A 499 -23.93 14.99 -24.82
C GLY A 499 -23.99 13.78 -23.90
N MET A 500 -23.02 12.85 -23.98
CA MET A 500 -23.01 11.69 -23.10
C MET A 500 -22.58 12.07 -21.70
N LYS A 501 -23.18 11.42 -20.71
CA LYS A 501 -22.83 11.58 -19.29
C LYS A 501 -21.84 10.51 -18.88
N GLY A 502 -20.75 10.90 -18.26
CA GLY A 502 -19.75 9.93 -17.83
C GLY A 502 -19.07 10.24 -16.50
N TYR A 503 -18.20 9.32 -16.12
CA TYR A 503 -17.39 9.40 -14.90
C TYR A 503 -15.95 9.01 -15.21
N ILE A 504 -14.99 9.79 -14.72
CA ILE A 504 -13.56 9.58 -14.95
C ILE A 504 -12.91 9.08 -13.65
N ILE A 505 -12.22 7.95 -13.73
CA ILE A 505 -11.28 7.45 -12.72
C ILE A 505 -9.90 7.72 -13.27
N TYR A 506 -9.13 8.56 -12.61
CA TYR A 506 -7.80 8.94 -13.07
C TYR A 506 -6.73 8.49 -12.08
N ASP A 507 -5.86 7.59 -12.51
CA ASP A 507 -4.71 7.13 -11.74
C ASP A 507 -3.47 7.97 -12.04
N VAL A 508 -2.98 8.70 -11.04
CA VAL A 508 -1.87 9.63 -11.20
C VAL A 508 -0.54 8.86 -11.22
N PRO A 509 0.31 9.03 -12.25
CA PRO A 509 1.62 8.42 -12.30
C PRO A 509 2.49 8.86 -11.11
N THR A 510 3.25 7.92 -10.55
CA THR A 510 4.09 8.16 -9.36
C THR A 510 5.27 9.12 -9.61
N ASN A 511 5.58 9.41 -10.88
CA ASN A 511 6.74 10.19 -11.32
C ASN A 511 6.39 11.58 -11.83
N GLU A 512 5.10 11.89 -12.04
CA GLU A 512 4.69 13.19 -12.54
C GLU A 512 4.58 14.22 -11.42
N ALA A 513 5.15 15.40 -11.69
CA ALA A 513 5.17 16.52 -10.76
C ALA A 513 3.89 17.38 -10.85
N GLN A 514 3.02 17.16 -11.84
CA GLN A 514 1.83 17.98 -12.06
C GLN A 514 0.65 17.08 -12.42
N LEU A 515 -0.56 17.48 -12.03
CA LEU A 515 -1.79 16.87 -12.51
C LEU A 515 -2.06 17.40 -13.93
N PRO A 516 -2.32 16.54 -14.93
CA PRO A 516 -2.47 17.00 -16.31
C PRO A 516 -3.69 17.90 -16.52
N ILE A 517 -3.63 18.65 -17.61
CA ILE A 517 -4.63 19.64 -18.04
C ILE A 517 -6.01 18.99 -18.29
N ILE A 518 -6.04 17.66 -18.52
CA ILE A 518 -7.23 16.77 -18.62
C ILE A 518 -8.24 16.96 -17.47
N PHE A 519 -7.84 17.57 -16.36
CA PHE A 519 -8.67 17.76 -15.18
C PHE A 519 -9.67 18.92 -15.18
N ALA A 520 -9.99 19.48 -16.34
CA ALA A 520 -11.30 20.10 -16.53
C ALA A 520 -12.26 19.04 -17.08
N PRO A 521 -12.84 18.15 -16.24
CA PRO A 521 -13.80 17.18 -16.74
C PRO A 521 -14.93 17.93 -17.44
N PRO A 522 -15.48 17.38 -18.52
CA PRO A 522 -16.55 18.03 -19.24
C PRO A 522 -17.72 18.35 -18.31
N THR A 523 -18.41 19.47 -18.56
CA THR A 523 -19.49 19.95 -17.69
C THR A 523 -20.51 18.85 -17.42
N GLY A 524 -20.70 18.50 -16.14
CA GLY A 524 -21.63 17.46 -15.71
C GLY A 524 -21.04 16.05 -15.54
N TRP A 525 -19.78 15.83 -15.90
CA TRP A 525 -19.06 14.58 -15.63
C TRP A 525 -18.50 14.55 -14.21
N GLY A 526 -18.49 13.35 -13.62
CA GLY A 526 -17.87 13.11 -12.31
C GLY A 526 -16.42 12.69 -12.46
N THR A 527 -15.61 12.96 -11.44
CA THR A 527 -14.19 12.60 -11.51
C THR A 527 -13.64 12.25 -10.14
N ILE A 528 -12.85 11.18 -10.09
CA ILE A 528 -12.02 10.83 -8.94
C ILE A 528 -10.57 10.66 -9.37
N VAL A 529 -9.68 11.31 -8.62
CA VAL A 529 -8.22 11.25 -8.80
C VAL A 529 -7.63 10.31 -7.78
N LEU A 530 -6.96 9.25 -8.21
CA LEU A 530 -6.21 8.35 -7.33
C LEU A 530 -4.77 8.85 -7.25
N ALA A 531 -4.42 9.50 -6.14
CA ALA A 531 -3.16 10.22 -6.00
C ALA A 531 -2.27 9.65 -4.88
N SER A 532 -0.96 9.72 -5.12
CA SER A 532 0.05 9.65 -4.06
C SER A 532 0.20 11.02 -3.39
N PRO A 533 0.51 11.11 -2.09
CA PRO A 533 0.79 12.40 -1.43
C PRO A 533 2.00 13.14 -2.02
N LYS A 534 2.85 12.45 -2.80
CA LYS A 534 4.07 13.00 -3.43
C LYS A 534 3.80 14.03 -4.53
N VAL A 535 2.59 14.07 -5.10
CA VAL A 535 2.30 14.91 -6.28
C VAL A 535 2.52 16.39 -5.90
N ARG A 536 3.41 17.11 -6.62
CA ARG A 536 3.60 18.55 -6.33
C ARG A 536 2.26 19.24 -6.55
N ASN A 537 2.06 20.35 -5.83
CA ASN A 537 0.90 21.20 -6.04
C ASN A 537 -0.44 20.50 -5.72
N ILE A 538 -0.48 19.39 -4.96
CA ILE A 538 -1.75 18.89 -4.38
C ILE A 538 -2.49 20.02 -3.66
N ASN A 539 -1.77 20.84 -2.89
CA ASN A 539 -2.35 22.01 -2.23
C ASN A 539 -2.81 23.10 -3.21
N GLU A 540 -2.13 23.26 -4.34
CA GLU A 540 -2.57 24.19 -5.39
C GLU A 540 -3.82 23.67 -6.09
N PHE A 541 -3.87 22.37 -6.41
CA PHE A 541 -5.03 21.71 -7.00
C PHE A 541 -6.23 21.71 -6.04
N LEU A 542 -6.02 21.44 -4.75
CA LEU A 542 -7.02 21.57 -3.69
C LEU A 542 -7.50 23.01 -3.52
N ARG A 543 -6.66 24.03 -3.81
CA ARG A 543 -7.01 25.45 -3.75
C ARG A 543 -7.74 25.96 -5.00
N GLN A 544 -7.42 25.42 -6.17
CA GLN A 544 -7.95 25.86 -7.46
C GLN A 544 -9.39 25.40 -7.70
N ARG A 545 -9.80 24.26 -7.12
CA ARG A 545 -11.14 23.68 -7.32
C ARG A 545 -11.69 23.26 -5.97
N VAL A 546 -13.00 23.40 -5.76
CA VAL A 546 -13.71 22.97 -4.54
C VAL A 546 -13.75 21.42 -4.50
N SER A 547 -12.57 20.81 -4.42
CA SER A 547 -12.34 19.37 -4.49
C SER A 547 -12.45 18.79 -3.08
N HIS A 548 -13.21 17.71 -2.93
CA HIS A 548 -13.36 17.04 -1.64
C HIS A 548 -12.38 15.86 -1.54
N LEU A 549 -11.62 15.87 -0.45
CA LEU A 549 -10.58 14.89 -0.18
C LEU A 549 -11.15 13.59 0.39
N ILE A 550 -10.59 12.47 -0.04
CA ILE A 550 -10.76 11.14 0.56
C ILE A 550 -9.36 10.65 0.95
N ILE A 551 -9.13 10.40 2.24
CA ILE A 551 -7.91 9.81 2.75
C ILE A 551 -8.13 8.31 2.99
N MET A 552 -7.53 7.51 2.13
CA MET A 552 -7.56 6.04 2.24
C MET A 552 -6.43 5.58 3.16
N ASN A 553 -6.80 5.05 4.33
CA ASN A 553 -5.83 4.46 5.24
C ASN A 553 -5.21 3.18 4.65
N CYS A 554 -4.03 2.82 5.16
CA CYS A 554 -3.47 1.50 4.91
C CYS A 554 -4.40 0.40 5.47
N PRO A 555 -4.43 -0.80 4.86
CA PRO A 555 -5.20 -1.92 5.38
C PRO A 555 -4.71 -2.36 6.75
N GLU A 556 -5.64 -2.83 7.59
CA GLU A 556 -5.31 -3.42 8.89
C GLU A 556 -4.67 -4.80 8.72
N GLU A 557 -3.96 -5.30 9.74
CA GLU A 557 -3.36 -6.64 9.75
C GLU A 557 -4.37 -7.72 9.38
N MET A 558 -5.59 -7.60 9.92
CA MET A 558 -6.67 -8.54 9.69
C MET A 558 -7.25 -8.49 8.27
N ASP A 559 -7.20 -7.32 7.61
CA ASP A 559 -7.55 -7.19 6.20
C ASP A 559 -6.53 -7.94 5.33
N VAL A 560 -5.23 -7.78 5.64
CA VAL A 560 -4.14 -8.47 4.93
C VAL A 560 -4.21 -9.98 5.18
N LYS A 561 -4.49 -10.42 6.41
CA LYS A 561 -4.69 -11.84 6.74
C LYS A 561 -5.84 -12.45 5.94
N ALA A 562 -6.94 -11.71 5.77
CA ALA A 562 -8.06 -12.13 4.93
C ALA A 562 -7.69 -12.22 3.44
N MET A 563 -6.87 -11.28 2.93
CA MET A 563 -6.33 -11.36 1.56
C MET A 563 -5.46 -12.60 1.38
N CYS A 564 -4.58 -12.91 2.35
CA CYS A 564 -3.77 -14.12 2.32
C CYS A 564 -4.63 -15.40 2.29
N ALA A 565 -5.67 -15.46 3.13
CA ALA A 565 -6.60 -16.58 3.15
C ALA A 565 -7.28 -16.76 1.79
N TRP A 566 -7.79 -15.69 1.19
CA TRP A 566 -8.40 -15.74 -0.15
C TRP A 566 -7.43 -16.18 -1.25
N MET A 567 -6.23 -15.60 -1.27
CA MET A 567 -5.18 -15.89 -2.26
C MET A 567 -4.72 -17.34 -2.23
N LYS A 568 -4.70 -17.95 -1.04
CA LYS A 568 -4.20 -19.31 -0.80
C LYS A 568 -5.30 -20.28 -0.39
N ARG A 569 -6.55 -19.99 -0.74
CA ARG A 569 -7.73 -20.78 -0.35
C ARG A 569 -7.65 -22.26 -0.73
N ASP A 570 -6.99 -22.57 -1.85
CA ASP A 570 -6.82 -23.94 -2.35
C ASP A 570 -5.61 -24.66 -1.74
N TRP A 571 -4.85 -24.02 -0.85
CA TRP A 571 -3.69 -24.61 -0.19
C TRP A 571 -4.09 -25.35 1.09
N THR A 572 -3.20 -26.23 1.57
CA THR A 572 -3.38 -26.87 2.88
C THR A 572 -3.32 -25.83 4.02
N PRO A 573 -3.98 -26.08 5.17
CA PRO A 573 -3.93 -25.16 6.31
C PRO A 573 -2.50 -24.81 6.75
N GLN A 574 -1.59 -25.79 6.73
CA GLN A 574 -0.16 -25.60 7.03
C GLN A 574 0.54 -24.69 6.01
N GLY A 575 0.19 -24.82 4.72
CA GLY A 575 0.70 -23.96 3.66
C GLY A 575 0.20 -22.52 3.79
N GLN A 576 -1.09 -22.35 4.11
CA GLN A 576 -1.69 -21.03 4.39
C GLN A 576 -1.03 -20.37 5.61
N GLU A 577 -0.83 -21.12 6.69
CA GLU A 577 -0.16 -20.61 7.90
C GLU A 577 1.27 -20.19 7.61
N LYS A 578 2.05 -21.02 6.89
CA LYS A 578 3.41 -20.67 6.47
C LYS A 578 3.43 -19.40 5.61
N TYR A 579 2.48 -19.26 4.68
CA TYR A 579 2.35 -18.06 3.86
C TYR A 579 1.99 -16.83 4.70
N TRP A 580 1.03 -16.93 5.62
CA TRP A 580 0.68 -15.85 6.53
C TRP A 580 1.86 -15.43 7.41
N ARG A 581 2.61 -16.37 7.99
CA ARG A 581 3.82 -16.08 8.77
C ARG A 581 4.84 -15.30 7.95
N MET A 582 5.04 -15.67 6.69
CA MET A 582 5.90 -14.92 5.77
C MET A 582 5.41 -13.48 5.56
N VAL A 583 4.14 -13.28 5.20
CA VAL A 583 3.56 -11.96 4.93
C VAL A 583 3.55 -11.08 6.19
N SER A 584 3.17 -11.64 7.34
CA SER A 584 3.16 -10.95 8.63
C SER A 584 4.56 -10.43 9.00
N HIS A 585 5.61 -11.26 8.84
CA HIS A 585 6.98 -10.78 9.08
C HIS A 585 7.41 -9.68 8.10
N GLN A 586 7.05 -9.79 6.82
CA GLN A 586 7.34 -8.73 5.85
C GLN A 586 6.63 -7.42 6.21
N MET A 587 5.40 -7.50 6.72
CA MET A 587 4.64 -6.35 7.20
C MET A 587 5.25 -5.70 8.44
N LEU A 588 5.84 -6.49 9.36
CA LEU A 588 6.58 -5.94 10.51
C LEU A 588 7.76 -5.05 10.07
N PHE A 589 8.37 -5.35 8.92
CA PHE A 589 9.51 -4.61 8.38
C PHE A 589 9.10 -3.45 7.48
N LEU A 590 8.13 -3.62 6.57
CA LEU A 590 7.77 -2.62 5.55
C LEU A 590 6.42 -1.93 5.76
N GLY A 591 5.65 -2.35 6.77
CA GLY A 591 4.25 -1.95 6.93
C GLY A 591 3.33 -2.68 5.94
N PRO A 592 2.01 -2.40 6.02
CA PRO A 592 0.97 -3.05 5.21
C PRO A 592 0.92 -2.55 3.75
N ILE A 593 2.06 -2.53 3.05
CA ILE A 593 2.17 -2.12 1.65
C ILE A 593 1.97 -3.32 0.73
N LEU A 594 0.71 -3.53 0.33
CA LEU A 594 0.24 -4.69 -0.43
C LEU A 594 1.15 -5.05 -1.63
N ARG A 595 1.65 -4.06 -2.38
CA ARG A 595 2.53 -4.28 -3.53
C ARG A 595 3.80 -5.10 -3.22
N TYR A 596 4.30 -5.06 -1.99
CA TYR A 596 5.61 -5.62 -1.65
C TYR A 596 5.59 -6.73 -0.60
N ILE A 597 4.48 -6.96 0.10
CA ILE A 597 4.44 -7.89 1.25
C ILE A 597 3.95 -9.30 0.91
N PHE A 598 3.40 -9.52 -0.29
CA PHE A 598 2.86 -10.82 -0.69
C PHE A 598 3.89 -11.74 -1.34
N ASP A 599 5.05 -11.21 -1.72
CA ASP A 599 6.11 -11.92 -2.41
C ASP A 599 7.49 -11.56 -1.83
N ALA A 600 8.31 -12.58 -1.57
CA ALA A 600 9.62 -12.42 -0.95
C ALA A 600 10.63 -11.65 -1.82
N LYS A 601 10.53 -11.74 -3.15
CA LYS A 601 11.39 -10.98 -4.07
C LYS A 601 10.99 -9.52 -4.05
N ASP A 602 9.70 -9.22 -4.19
CA ASP A 602 9.19 -7.85 -4.17
C ASP A 602 9.46 -7.16 -2.82
N PHE A 603 9.34 -7.89 -1.71
CA PHE A 603 9.80 -7.44 -0.41
C PHE A 603 11.28 -7.08 -0.41
N SER A 604 12.15 -7.99 -0.89
CA SER A 604 13.60 -7.80 -0.85
C SER A 604 14.05 -6.60 -1.69
N LYS A 605 13.41 -6.38 -2.85
CA LYS A 605 13.62 -5.19 -3.69
C LYS A 605 13.29 -3.92 -2.92
N ARG A 606 12.08 -3.85 -2.34
CA ARG A 606 11.63 -2.68 -1.58
C ARG A 606 12.47 -2.47 -0.33
N TYR A 607 12.83 -3.53 0.37
CA TYR A 607 13.66 -3.46 1.57
C TYR A 607 15.03 -2.86 1.28
N ASN A 608 15.69 -3.31 0.21
CA ASN A 608 16.98 -2.77 -0.21
C ASN A 608 16.88 -1.28 -0.60
N GLU A 609 15.79 -0.86 -1.24
CA GLU A 609 15.51 0.54 -1.52
C GLU A 609 15.39 1.36 -0.22
N LEU A 610 14.60 0.90 0.75
CA LEU A 610 14.43 1.60 2.03
C LEU A 610 15.72 1.62 2.87
N ASP A 611 16.50 0.54 2.83
CA ASP A 611 17.81 0.47 3.49
C ASP A 611 18.77 1.55 2.95
N ARG A 612 18.79 1.77 1.63
CA ARG A 612 19.57 2.84 1.00
C ARG A 612 19.11 4.22 1.46
N VAL A 613 17.79 4.46 1.52
CA VAL A 613 17.21 5.72 2.00
C VAL A 613 17.53 5.95 3.48
N LEU A 614 17.44 4.93 4.33
CA LEU A 614 17.81 5.04 5.74
C LEU A 614 19.30 5.36 5.94
N ARG A 615 20.18 4.80 5.09
CA ARG A 615 21.62 5.07 5.11
C ARG A 615 22.01 6.44 4.54
N SER A 616 21.11 7.10 3.82
CA SER A 616 21.37 8.45 3.29
C SER A 616 21.14 9.55 4.32
N ILE A 617 20.57 9.26 5.49
CA ILE A 617 20.43 10.20 6.60
C ILE A 617 21.83 10.53 7.15
N LYS A 618 22.31 11.76 6.90
CA LYS A 618 23.69 12.16 7.24
C LYS A 618 23.80 13.52 7.94
N SER A 619 22.78 14.36 7.83
CA SER A 619 22.78 15.74 8.34
C SER A 619 21.63 16.01 9.31
N ARG A 620 21.66 17.15 10.00
CA ARG A 620 20.54 17.59 10.84
C ARG A 620 19.30 17.92 10.00
N ASP A 621 19.48 18.44 8.80
CA ASP A 621 18.37 18.75 7.89
C ASP A 621 17.66 17.46 7.45
N ASP A 622 18.41 16.38 7.21
CA ASP A 622 17.84 15.05 6.96
C ASP A 622 17.01 14.55 8.15
N VAL A 623 17.50 14.78 9.38
CA VAL A 623 16.76 14.39 10.59
C VAL A 623 15.42 15.12 10.64
N VAL A 624 15.38 16.42 10.38
CA VAL A 624 14.14 17.20 10.35
C VAL A 624 13.16 16.65 9.32
N CYS A 625 13.64 16.25 8.13
CA CYS A 625 12.81 15.65 7.09
C CYS A 625 12.20 14.29 7.48
N VAL A 626 12.81 13.58 8.44
CA VAL A 626 12.34 12.27 8.94
C VAL A 626 11.48 12.42 10.20
N THR A 627 11.72 13.43 11.05
CA THR A 627 11.08 13.57 12.36
C THR A 627 9.92 14.56 12.41
N TYR A 628 9.78 15.50 11.46
CA TYR A 628 8.76 16.54 11.54
C TYR A 628 7.42 16.10 10.93
N GLU A 629 6.36 16.08 11.75
CA GLU A 629 4.99 15.71 11.37
C GLU A 629 4.30 16.80 10.53
N ALA A 630 3.77 16.42 9.35
CA ALA A 630 2.55 16.93 8.70
C ALA A 630 2.64 16.76 7.18
N ILE A 631 3.17 17.78 6.49
CA ILE A 631 3.10 17.94 5.02
C ILE A 631 4.50 17.97 4.38
N THR A 632 5.53 18.27 5.18
CA THR A 632 6.93 18.39 4.73
C THR A 632 7.56 17.05 4.33
N ALA A 633 7.01 15.96 4.86
CA ALA A 633 7.36 14.59 4.53
C ALA A 633 7.27 14.26 3.04
N TRP A 634 6.27 14.79 2.34
CA TRP A 634 5.95 14.42 0.95
C TRP A 634 6.35 15.46 -0.09
N PHE A 635 7.17 16.45 0.29
CA PHE A 635 7.82 17.30 -0.70
C PHE A 635 8.60 16.42 -1.68
N THR A 636 8.47 16.67 -2.98
CA THR A 636 9.16 15.88 -4.02
C THR A 636 10.67 15.84 -3.85
N GLU A 637 11.24 16.86 -3.19
CA GLU A 637 12.67 16.99 -2.92
C GLU A 637 13.08 16.24 -1.65
N ASN A 638 12.13 15.83 -0.80
CA ASN A 638 12.41 15.03 0.39
C ASN A 638 12.59 13.55 -0.04
N PRO A 639 13.80 12.99 0.00
CA PRO A 639 14.05 11.61 -0.41
C PRO A 639 13.46 10.58 0.58
N PHE A 640 13.10 11.00 1.79
CA PHE A 640 12.63 10.15 2.89
C PHE A 640 11.13 9.85 2.83
N HIS A 641 10.37 10.47 1.92
CA HIS A 641 8.94 10.18 1.72
C HIS A 641 8.65 8.68 1.51
N LYS A 642 9.62 7.94 0.95
CA LYS A 642 9.52 6.48 0.74
C LYS A 642 9.41 5.68 2.05
N LEU A 643 9.84 6.24 3.17
CA LEU A 643 9.76 5.62 4.50
C LEU A 643 8.42 5.87 5.19
N MET A 644 7.58 6.73 4.63
CA MET A 644 6.38 7.25 5.29
C MET A 644 5.09 6.69 4.70
N TYR A 645 4.04 6.73 5.51
CA TYR A 645 2.68 6.40 5.11
C TYR A 645 1.69 7.48 5.57
N VAL A 646 0.50 7.44 4.98
CA VAL A 646 -0.61 8.36 5.23
C VAL A 646 -1.52 7.80 6.31
N LYS A 647 -1.80 8.60 7.34
CA LYS A 647 -2.79 8.30 8.37
C LYS A 647 -3.88 9.38 8.35
N ARG A 648 -5.13 8.96 8.11
CA ARG A 648 -6.30 9.85 8.15
C ARG A 648 -6.42 10.51 9.52
N GLU A 649 -6.76 11.78 9.51
CA GLU A 649 -7.16 12.55 10.69
C GLU A 649 -8.35 13.45 10.39
N LYS A 650 -9.01 13.94 11.45
CA LYS A 650 -10.09 14.92 11.31
C LYS A 650 -9.46 16.31 11.16
N GLY A 651 -9.59 16.87 9.98
CA GLY A 651 -9.13 18.22 9.66
C GLY A 651 -10.01 19.32 10.23
N ARG A 652 -9.62 20.57 10.00
CA ARG A 652 -10.43 21.74 10.38
C ARG A 652 -11.80 21.70 9.70
N PHE A 653 -12.83 22.14 10.41
CA PHE A 653 -14.23 22.19 9.94
C PHE A 653 -14.84 20.83 9.57
N GLY A 654 -14.27 19.71 10.03
CA GLY A 654 -14.80 18.37 9.74
C GLY A 654 -14.59 17.91 8.31
N ALA A 655 -13.52 18.37 7.64
CA ALA A 655 -13.01 17.79 6.41
C ALA A 655 -12.01 16.66 6.72
N GLU A 656 -11.78 15.74 5.78
CA GLU A 656 -10.68 14.78 5.89
C GLU A 656 -9.34 15.50 5.69
N ASP A 657 -8.39 15.19 6.55
CA ASP A 657 -6.98 15.59 6.43
C ASP A 657 -6.11 14.36 6.73
N PHE A 658 -4.79 14.50 6.58
CA PHE A 658 -3.88 13.41 6.91
C PHE A 658 -2.59 13.90 7.54
N LYS A 659 -2.04 13.03 8.40
CA LYS A 659 -0.67 13.12 8.87
C LYS A 659 0.18 11.98 8.34
N THR A 660 1.48 12.10 8.57
CA THR A 660 2.49 11.16 8.09
C THR A 660 3.20 10.50 9.23
N ASP A 661 3.43 9.19 9.09
CA ASP A 661 4.16 8.40 10.08
C ASP A 661 5.04 7.38 9.34
N LEU A 662 6.01 6.77 10.04
CA LEU A 662 6.89 5.75 9.46
C LEU A 662 6.11 4.47 9.20
N LEU A 663 6.41 3.83 8.07
CA LEU A 663 5.72 2.65 7.55
C LEU A 663 5.58 1.50 8.55
N SER A 664 6.55 1.32 9.43
CA SER A 664 6.59 0.26 10.42
C SER A 664 7.38 0.68 11.66
N ARG A 665 7.12 0.00 12.78
CA ARG A 665 7.94 0.16 14.00
C ARG A 665 9.40 -0.20 13.75
N HIS A 666 9.66 -1.24 12.96
CA HIS A 666 11.02 -1.61 12.58
C HIS A 666 11.76 -0.46 11.87
N LEU A 667 11.12 0.21 10.90
CA LEU A 667 11.71 1.36 10.23
C LEU A 667 11.87 2.55 11.18
N ALA A 668 10.96 2.74 12.14
CA ALA A 668 11.11 3.73 13.20
C ALA A 668 12.34 3.48 14.07
N ASP A 669 12.56 2.26 14.52
CA ASP A 669 13.73 1.90 15.32
C ASP A 669 15.04 2.10 14.54
N ARG A 670 15.03 1.74 13.24
CA ARG A 670 16.18 1.95 12.36
C ARG A 670 16.45 3.43 12.09
N ALA A 671 15.41 4.21 11.82
CA ALA A 671 15.51 5.66 11.63
C ALA A 671 16.04 6.32 12.91
N ALA A 672 15.50 5.97 14.08
CA ALA A 672 15.96 6.44 15.37
C ALA A 672 17.45 6.12 15.59
N SER A 673 17.91 4.90 15.26
CA SER A 673 19.32 4.53 15.35
C SER A 673 20.22 5.39 14.47
N SER A 674 19.77 5.77 13.26
CA SER A 674 20.50 6.70 12.38
C SER A 674 20.49 8.13 12.94
N VAL A 675 19.34 8.61 13.41
CA VAL A 675 19.15 9.95 13.97
C VAL A 675 20.00 10.17 15.22
N LEU A 676 20.06 9.19 16.13
CA LEU A 676 20.83 9.27 17.38
C LEU A 676 22.35 9.35 17.17
N LYS A 677 22.85 8.95 15.99
CA LYS A 677 24.27 9.15 15.63
C LYS A 677 24.58 10.60 15.25
N ILE A 678 23.56 11.39 14.91
CA ILE A 678 23.69 12.77 14.41
C ILE A 678 23.35 13.77 15.52
N ILE A 679 22.27 13.52 16.26
CA ILE A 679 21.79 14.40 17.34
C ILE A 679 21.71 13.60 18.64
N PRO A 680 22.38 14.04 19.73
CA PRO A 680 22.27 13.41 21.04
C PRO A 680 20.82 13.46 21.55
N LEU A 681 20.38 12.39 22.21
CA LEU A 681 19.01 12.21 22.76
C LEU A 681 18.50 13.43 23.53
N LYS A 682 19.36 14.07 24.34
CA LYS A 682 19.04 15.27 25.13
C LYS A 682 18.53 16.44 24.27
N LYS A 683 19.10 16.64 23.08
CA LYS A 683 18.69 17.71 22.15
C LYS A 683 17.41 17.41 21.37
N LEU A 684 17.00 16.14 21.27
CA LEU A 684 15.77 15.72 20.58
C LEU A 684 14.52 15.88 21.46
N PHE A 685 14.66 15.66 22.77
CA PHE A 685 13.55 15.73 23.73
C PHE A 685 13.53 17.02 24.57
N GLY A 686 14.41 17.98 24.29
CA GLY A 686 14.42 19.29 24.96
C GLY A 686 14.76 19.24 26.46
N PHE A 687 15.54 18.24 26.89
CA PHE A 687 16.04 18.12 28.26
C PHE A 687 17.41 18.76 28.46
#